data_AF-A0A1I2XP45-F1
#
_entry.id   AF-A0A1I2XP45-F1
#
_cell.length_a   1.000
_cell.length_b   1.000
_cell.length_c   1.000
_cell.angle_alpha   90.00
_cell.angle_beta   90.00
_cell.angle_gamma   90.00
#
_symmetry.space_group_name_H-M   'P 1'
#
loop_
_entity.id
_entity.type
_entity.pdbx_description
1 polymer ?
#
loop_
_entity_poly.entity_id
_entity_poly.type
_entity_poly.pdbx_seq_one_letter_code
_entity_poly.pdbx_strand_id
1 'polypeptide(L)'
;MKYVIIISAGLGAVMLFLLATAGADTDLFERKYRLLIRLNVGFVLFLMGVVGYLLWRLRRRLNAGVFGSRLALRLLLIFSLMAVLPGALVYGVSVQFLGKSIESWFDVKVDRALEGGLNLGRKILDNRLEELRHTARDVAVTLSEAEPLAQTLHQILEQSQAQEATLFSKDGSVLASADDDGSGRSPDALTMDLMREVQREKLRSSVESIPNKGLYLRVLALIDPGSRAENAYVLQLLQQVPEPLAEDAEIVQAAYRDYQELLLSREGLKSLYGVTLTLALLLSLFSALAAAFLISERLSAPLGMLAEGTRAVAQGDFSRRHPVQSRDELGVLTESFNLMTQQLEEARMTAQRNQQEVESARAYLENILANLSSGVLVFDEGLRMRTANVSAEQILNVPLSGLEGLTIAECGAREPRLVSFINEIIEGFRSDGQEEWQCQAERSRDGVHQVLLLRGTRLPSISGGGGVVVFDDITNLLQAQRIAAWGEVARRLAHEIKNPLTPIQLSAERVQHKLAERLSKEDAQVLKRSTDTIVNQVEALKKMVNEFSEYARAPELEFHLLDLNALVREVLALYEASGAERSGVSQPHIHLVLAADLPLVRGDSARLRQVIHNLLQNAQDTLAGAPDPAITVRTEIVPKGLQFSVSDNGGGFPEQLKARVFEPYVTTKSKGTGLGLPIVKKIVEEHSGKIKIENIQPRGARITITLPVARNDTLTAYREAV
;
A
#
# COMPACT_ATOMS: atom_id res chain seq x y z
N MET A 1 12.10 -19.74 30.62
CA MET A 1 13.47 -19.20 30.69
C MET A 1 13.62 -18.06 31.67
N LYS A 2 12.81 -16.99 31.61
CA LYS A 2 12.86 -15.90 32.61
C LYS A 2 12.83 -16.43 34.06
N TYR A 3 11.90 -17.33 34.38
CA TYR A 3 11.82 -17.95 35.71
C TYR A 3 13.05 -18.78 36.10
N VAL A 4 13.62 -19.55 35.16
CA VAL A 4 14.85 -20.33 35.40
C VAL A 4 16.02 -19.41 35.73
N ILE A 5 16.14 -18.27 35.03
CA ILE A 5 17.17 -17.26 35.28
C ILE A 5 17.00 -16.65 36.68
N ILE A 6 15.78 -16.23 37.03
CA ILE A 6 15.47 -15.62 38.32
C ILE A 6 15.73 -16.60 39.47
N ILE A 7 15.26 -17.84 39.36
CA ILE A 7 15.45 -18.88 40.38
C ILE A 7 16.94 -19.21 40.53
N SER A 8 17.69 -19.34 39.44
CA SER A 8 19.13 -19.63 39.48
C SER A 8 19.92 -18.49 40.14
N ALA A 9 19.56 -17.23 39.85
CA ALA A 9 20.17 -16.06 40.48
C ALA A 9 19.86 -16.01 41.98
N GLY A 10 18.61 -16.24 42.38
CA GLY A 10 18.19 -16.28 43.78
C GLY A 10 18.87 -17.42 44.56
N LEU A 11 18.90 -18.63 44.00
CA LEU A 11 19.57 -19.77 44.62
C LEU A 11 21.08 -19.51 44.80
N GLY A 12 21.72 -18.89 43.82
CA GLY A 12 23.14 -18.57 43.92
C GLY A 12 23.46 -17.44 44.90
N ALA A 13 22.57 -16.46 45.08
CA ALA A 13 22.70 -15.48 46.16
C ALA A 13 22.59 -16.14 47.55
N VAL A 14 21.66 -17.08 47.71
CA VAL A 14 21.54 -17.90 48.94
C VAL A 14 22.81 -18.73 49.17
N MET A 15 23.38 -19.34 48.12
CA MET A 15 24.62 -20.11 48.24
C MET A 15 25.82 -19.25 48.65
N LEU A 16 25.99 -18.08 48.04
CA LEU A 16 27.02 -17.12 48.43
C LEU A 16 26.84 -16.65 49.87
N PHE A 17 25.59 -16.40 50.30
CA PHE A 17 25.29 -16.02 51.67
C PHE A 17 25.61 -17.14 52.68
N LEU A 18 25.26 -18.40 52.35
CA LEU A 18 25.59 -19.56 53.18
C LEU A 18 27.11 -19.78 53.29
N LEU A 19 27.85 -19.57 52.21
CA LEU A 19 29.32 -19.63 52.22
C LEU A 19 29.95 -18.49 53.04
N ALA A 20 29.42 -17.27 52.92
CA ALA A 20 29.90 -16.11 53.68
C ALA A 20 29.65 -16.27 55.17
N THR A 21 28.48 -16.76 55.57
CA THR A 21 28.13 -17.03 56.98
C THR A 21 28.92 -18.21 57.54
N ALA A 22 29.15 -19.27 56.76
CA ALA A 22 30.00 -20.39 57.18
C ALA A 22 31.48 -20.00 57.35
N GLY A 23 31.96 -18.94 56.67
CA GLY A 23 33.31 -18.42 56.90
C GLY A 23 33.46 -17.62 58.20
N ALA A 24 32.37 -17.18 58.82
CA ALA A 24 32.36 -16.35 60.03
C ALA A 24 32.13 -17.15 61.33
N ASP A 25 31.65 -18.40 61.23
CA ASP A 25 31.31 -19.27 62.35
C ASP A 25 32.02 -20.63 62.20
N THR A 26 33.07 -20.83 63.01
CA THR A 26 33.93 -22.03 62.99
C THR A 26 33.18 -23.31 63.37
N ASP A 27 32.17 -23.23 64.24
CA ASP A 27 31.37 -24.38 64.70
C ASP A 27 30.39 -24.85 63.61
N LEU A 28 29.72 -23.90 62.95
CA LEU A 28 28.83 -24.20 61.82
C LEU A 28 29.61 -24.74 60.63
N PHE A 29 30.81 -24.22 60.39
CA PHE A 29 31.72 -24.71 59.36
C PHE A 29 32.06 -26.17 59.61
N GLU A 30 32.57 -26.53 60.79
CA GLU A 30 33.07 -27.89 61.05
C GLU A 30 31.98 -28.97 60.91
N ARG A 31 30.76 -28.72 61.42
CA ARG A 31 29.66 -29.70 61.34
C ARG A 31 29.07 -29.86 59.94
N LYS A 32 29.01 -28.79 59.15
CA LYS A 32 28.27 -28.78 57.86
C LYS A 32 29.15 -28.62 56.62
N TYR A 33 30.47 -28.49 56.77
CA TYR A 33 31.43 -28.28 55.68
C TYR A 33 31.23 -29.21 54.48
N ARG A 34 31.17 -30.52 54.73
CA ARG A 34 31.01 -31.53 53.66
C ARG A 34 29.69 -31.41 52.90
N LEU A 35 28.61 -31.07 53.60
CA LEU A 35 27.30 -30.86 52.98
C LEU A 35 27.32 -29.57 52.14
N LEU A 36 27.89 -28.50 52.69
CA LEU A 36 27.95 -27.19 52.05
C LEU A 36 28.78 -27.23 50.75
N ILE A 37 29.92 -27.94 50.75
CA ILE A 37 30.72 -28.16 49.54
C ILE A 37 29.94 -28.99 48.51
N ARG A 38 29.34 -30.13 48.89
CA ARG A 38 28.58 -30.96 47.94
C ARG A 38 27.44 -30.19 47.29
N LEU A 39 26.74 -29.38 48.07
CA LEU A 39 25.63 -28.58 47.60
C LEU A 39 26.10 -27.47 46.64
N ASN A 40 27.21 -26.80 46.95
CA ASN A 40 27.81 -25.81 46.06
C ASN A 40 28.36 -26.42 44.76
N VAL A 41 29.04 -27.56 44.84
CA VAL A 41 29.51 -28.29 43.65
C VAL A 41 28.32 -28.71 42.77
N GLY A 42 27.25 -29.23 43.37
CA GLY A 42 26.01 -29.54 42.66
C GLY A 42 25.39 -28.31 41.99
N PHE A 43 25.40 -27.16 42.67
CA PHE A 43 24.90 -25.91 42.11
C PHE A 43 25.77 -25.37 40.98
N VAL A 44 27.10 -25.48 41.08
CA VAL A 44 28.04 -25.15 40.00
C VAL A 44 27.77 -26.00 38.76
N LEU A 45 27.59 -27.31 38.92
CA LEU A 45 27.25 -28.22 37.82
C LEU A 45 25.89 -27.86 37.19
N PHE A 46 24.90 -27.51 38.02
CA PHE A 46 23.61 -27.01 37.54
C PHE A 46 23.77 -25.72 36.71
N LEU A 47 24.52 -24.73 37.20
CA LEU A 47 24.80 -23.49 36.46
C LEU A 47 25.52 -23.76 35.13
N MET A 48 26.53 -24.64 35.11
CA MET A 48 27.19 -25.06 33.88
C MET A 48 26.21 -25.71 32.90
N GLY A 49 25.29 -26.55 33.38
CA GLY A 49 24.22 -27.15 32.59
C GLY A 49 23.29 -26.10 31.97
N VAL A 50 22.87 -25.09 32.75
CA VAL A 50 22.02 -24.00 32.24
C VAL A 50 22.75 -23.15 31.21
N VAL A 51 24.02 -22.80 31.46
CA VAL A 51 24.88 -22.08 30.49
C VAL A 51 25.04 -22.90 29.21
N GLY A 52 25.33 -24.19 29.31
CA GLY A 52 25.42 -25.10 28.17
C GLY A 52 24.13 -25.16 27.37
N TYR A 53 22.98 -25.24 28.05
CA TYR A 53 21.66 -25.20 27.40
C TYR A 53 21.40 -23.85 26.69
N LEU A 54 21.77 -22.72 27.29
CA LEU A 54 21.65 -21.39 26.67
C LEU A 54 22.49 -21.30 25.39
N LEU A 55 23.73 -21.77 25.42
CA LEU A 55 24.62 -21.80 24.26
C LEU A 55 24.09 -22.75 23.16
N TRP A 56 23.63 -23.94 23.54
CA TRP A 56 23.04 -24.89 22.60
C TRP A 56 21.79 -24.32 21.91
N ARG A 57 20.88 -23.71 22.69
CA ARG A 57 19.67 -23.07 22.16
C ARG A 57 20.00 -21.92 21.21
N LEU A 58 21.01 -21.10 21.54
CA LEU A 58 21.50 -20.05 20.65
C LEU A 58 22.04 -20.63 19.34
N ARG A 59 22.87 -21.69 19.42
CA ARG A 59 23.41 -22.38 18.25
C ARG A 59 22.29 -22.95 17.35
N ARG A 60 21.25 -23.52 17.94
CA ARG A 60 20.06 -23.98 17.19
C ARG A 60 19.31 -22.83 16.52
N ARG A 61 19.13 -21.68 17.19
CA ARG A 61 18.51 -20.48 16.60
C ARG A 61 19.35 -19.88 15.46
N LEU A 62 20.68 -19.92 15.57
CA LEU A 62 21.60 -19.50 14.52
C LEU A 62 21.49 -20.40 13.28
N ASN A 63 21.49 -21.72 13.48
CA ASN A 63 21.34 -22.68 12.38
C ASN A 63 19.96 -22.58 11.72
N ALA A 64 18.91 -22.25 12.47
CA ALA A 64 17.56 -22.06 11.96
C ALA A 64 17.34 -20.70 11.26
N GLY A 65 18.35 -19.83 11.18
CA GLY A 65 18.27 -18.55 10.46
C GLY A 65 17.26 -17.55 11.05
N VAL A 66 16.86 -17.72 12.31
CA VAL A 66 15.87 -16.83 12.94
C VAL A 66 16.41 -15.41 13.02
N PHE A 67 15.57 -14.42 12.67
CA PHE A 67 15.92 -13.01 12.72
C PHE A 67 16.40 -12.60 14.13
N GLY A 68 17.46 -11.81 14.22
CA GLY A 68 18.08 -11.39 15.50
C GLY A 68 19.04 -12.40 16.14
N SER A 69 19.14 -13.64 15.64
CA SER A 69 20.08 -14.65 16.19
C SER A 69 21.55 -14.24 16.12
N ARG A 70 21.97 -13.54 15.05
CA ARG A 70 23.34 -13.00 14.93
C ARG A 70 23.62 -11.87 15.91
N LEU A 71 22.62 -11.02 16.18
CA LEU A 71 22.70 -9.97 17.19
C LEU A 71 22.83 -10.59 18.58
N ALA A 72 22.04 -11.63 18.87
CA ALA A 72 22.12 -12.40 20.11
C ALA A 72 23.52 -12.95 20.37
N LEU A 73 24.16 -13.51 19.34
CA LEU A 73 25.53 -14.02 19.43
C LEU A 73 26.55 -12.90 19.72
N ARG A 74 26.47 -11.76 19.00
CA ARG A 74 27.36 -10.61 19.23
C ARG A 74 27.22 -10.07 20.64
N LEU A 75 26.00 -9.86 21.12
CA LEU A 75 25.75 -9.40 22.49
C LEU A 75 26.29 -10.40 23.50
N LEU A 76 26.03 -11.71 23.31
CA LEU A 76 26.54 -12.74 24.20
C LEU A 76 28.07 -12.72 24.28
N LEU A 77 28.76 -12.61 23.14
CA LEU A 77 30.22 -12.51 23.10
C LEU A 77 30.74 -11.26 23.84
N ILE A 78 30.13 -10.09 23.61
CA ILE A 78 30.51 -8.83 24.27
C ILE A 78 30.31 -8.93 25.79
N PHE A 79 29.13 -9.34 26.24
CA PHE A 79 28.83 -9.47 27.67
C PHE A 79 29.66 -10.57 28.34
N SER A 80 29.89 -11.70 27.68
CA SER A 80 30.76 -12.75 28.20
C SER A 80 32.19 -12.27 28.32
N LEU A 81 32.74 -11.58 27.33
CA LEU A 81 34.09 -11.05 27.39
C LEU A 81 34.23 -10.00 28.50
N MET A 82 33.24 -9.11 28.62
CA MET A 82 33.19 -8.06 29.65
C MET A 82 33.06 -8.63 31.07
N ALA A 83 32.43 -9.80 31.26
CA ALA A 83 32.32 -10.46 32.56
C ALA A 83 33.52 -11.36 32.88
N VAL A 84 33.96 -12.18 31.92
CA VAL A 84 35.03 -13.17 32.14
C VAL A 84 36.39 -12.50 32.30
N LEU A 85 36.73 -11.51 31.49
CA LEU A 85 38.10 -11.01 31.45
C LEU A 85 38.50 -10.25 32.75
N PRO A 86 37.72 -9.27 33.24
CA PRO A 86 37.97 -8.67 34.55
C PRO A 86 37.75 -9.67 35.69
N GLY A 87 36.72 -10.52 35.59
CA GLY A 87 36.38 -11.51 36.62
C GLY A 87 37.48 -12.55 36.83
N ALA A 88 38.08 -13.06 35.75
CA ALA A 88 39.18 -14.03 35.81
C ALA A 88 40.47 -13.40 36.35
N LEU A 89 40.72 -12.12 36.05
CA LEU A 89 41.84 -11.37 36.62
C LEU A 89 41.68 -11.21 38.13
N VAL A 90 40.51 -10.74 38.59
CA VAL A 90 40.20 -10.62 40.02
C VAL A 90 40.28 -11.99 40.69
N TYR A 91 39.69 -13.03 40.10
CA TYR A 91 39.76 -14.40 40.60
C TYR A 91 41.21 -14.87 40.78
N GLY A 92 42.04 -14.73 39.74
CA GLY A 92 43.44 -15.15 39.77
C GLY A 92 44.24 -14.43 40.86
N VAL A 93 44.10 -13.10 40.93
CA VAL A 93 44.76 -12.28 41.96
C VAL A 93 44.25 -12.64 43.36
N SER A 94 42.95 -12.79 43.56
CA SER A 94 42.35 -13.14 44.84
C SER A 94 42.77 -14.53 45.32
N VAL A 95 42.77 -15.54 44.45
CA VAL A 95 43.22 -16.90 44.82
C VAL A 95 44.71 -16.91 45.15
N GLN A 96 45.53 -16.20 44.37
CA GLN A 96 46.97 -16.12 44.63
C GLN A 96 47.26 -15.38 45.94
N PHE A 97 46.64 -14.23 46.15
CA PHE A 97 46.79 -13.42 47.36
C PHE A 97 46.31 -14.20 48.58
N LEU A 98 45.10 -14.74 48.55
CA LEU A 98 44.53 -15.49 49.67
C LEU A 98 45.33 -16.76 49.98
N GLY A 99 45.73 -17.51 48.95
CA GLY A 99 46.55 -18.70 49.12
C GLY A 99 47.87 -18.40 49.83
N LYS A 100 48.58 -17.34 49.41
CA LYS A 100 49.82 -16.90 50.04
C LYS A 100 49.60 -16.30 51.43
N SER A 101 48.54 -15.53 51.63
CA SER A 101 48.22 -14.92 52.93
C SER A 101 47.89 -15.97 53.99
N ILE A 102 47.05 -16.97 53.64
CA ILE A 102 46.76 -18.11 54.54
C ILE A 102 48.06 -18.85 54.86
N GLU A 103 48.89 -19.17 53.85
CA GLU A 103 50.16 -19.85 54.07
C GLU A 103 51.14 -19.05 54.95
N SER A 104 51.14 -17.72 54.87
CA SER A 104 51.96 -16.87 55.72
C SER A 104 51.49 -16.83 57.19
N TRP A 105 50.17 -16.94 57.45
CA TRP A 105 49.64 -16.93 58.82
C TRP A 105 49.90 -18.27 59.53
N PHE A 106 50.04 -19.35 58.76
CA PHE A 106 50.34 -20.70 59.22
C PHE A 106 51.80 -21.10 58.90
N ASP A 107 52.75 -20.17 59.09
CA ASP A 107 54.17 -20.46 58.87
C ASP A 107 54.71 -21.39 59.98
N VAL A 108 55.61 -22.28 59.59
CA VAL A 108 56.33 -23.25 60.43
C VAL A 108 57.04 -22.57 61.61
N LYS A 109 57.29 -21.26 61.53
CA LYS A 109 57.91 -20.48 62.62
C LYS A 109 57.06 -20.40 63.89
N VAL A 110 55.73 -20.24 63.77
CA VAL A 110 54.84 -20.14 64.94
C VAL A 110 54.71 -21.51 65.60
N ASP A 111 54.51 -22.55 64.80
CA ASP A 111 54.49 -23.94 65.25
C ASP A 111 55.77 -24.32 66.01
N ARG A 112 56.94 -24.05 65.41
CA ARG A 112 58.24 -24.30 66.05
C ARG A 112 58.48 -23.46 67.31
N ALA A 113 57.94 -22.24 67.38
CA ALA A 113 58.07 -21.38 68.56
C ALA A 113 57.24 -21.91 69.74
N LEU A 114 55.99 -22.32 69.49
CA LEU A 114 55.11 -22.91 70.49
C LEU A 114 55.60 -24.30 70.93
N GLU A 115 56.00 -25.16 69.98
CA GLU A 115 56.63 -26.45 70.27
C GLU A 115 57.94 -26.27 71.04
N GLY A 116 58.76 -25.27 70.67
CA GLY A 116 59.97 -24.90 71.39
C GLY A 116 59.69 -24.44 72.83
N GLY A 117 58.64 -23.65 73.04
CA GLY A 117 58.18 -23.20 74.36
C GLY A 117 57.69 -24.34 75.24
N LEU A 118 56.87 -25.25 74.70
CA LEU A 118 56.42 -26.46 75.40
C LEU A 118 57.59 -27.36 75.79
N ASN A 119 58.51 -27.60 74.84
CA ASN A 119 59.69 -28.41 75.12
C ASN A 119 60.61 -27.75 76.15
N LEU A 120 60.70 -26.42 76.18
CA LEU A 120 61.45 -25.69 77.20
C LEU A 120 60.80 -25.85 78.58
N GLY A 121 59.48 -25.64 78.70
CA GLY A 121 58.73 -25.83 79.94
C GLY A 121 58.85 -27.26 80.47
N ARG A 122 58.67 -28.26 79.59
CA ARG A 122 58.85 -29.68 79.94
C ARG A 122 60.27 -29.99 80.40
N LYS A 123 61.30 -29.49 79.71
CA LYS A 123 62.70 -29.66 80.14
C LYS A 123 63.01 -29.02 81.49
N ILE A 124 62.42 -27.86 81.79
CA ILE A 124 62.58 -27.21 83.09
C ILE A 124 61.96 -28.09 84.20
N LEU A 125 60.75 -28.61 83.98
CA LEU A 125 60.10 -29.52 84.93
C LEU A 125 60.87 -30.83 85.09
N ASP A 126 61.32 -31.43 83.99
CA ASP A 126 62.13 -32.66 84.02
C ASP A 126 63.44 -32.45 84.79
N ASN A 127 64.13 -31.31 84.57
CA ASN A 127 65.34 -30.97 85.32
C ASN A 127 65.07 -30.79 86.83
N ARG A 128 64.00 -30.06 87.19
CA ARG A 128 63.61 -29.88 88.60
C ARG A 128 63.22 -31.20 89.27
N LEU A 129 62.51 -32.06 88.54
CA LEU A 129 62.14 -33.38 89.01
C LEU A 129 63.36 -34.28 89.18
N GLU A 130 64.38 -34.17 88.33
CA GLU A 130 65.64 -34.88 88.48
C GLU A 130 66.47 -34.35 89.66
N GLU A 131 66.51 -33.03 89.89
CA GLU A 131 67.12 -32.42 91.09
C GLU A 131 66.45 -32.91 92.38
N LEU A 132 65.11 -32.94 92.41
CA LEU A 132 64.34 -33.45 93.54
C LEU A 132 64.57 -34.96 93.73
N ARG A 133 64.76 -35.70 92.63
CA ARG A 133 65.09 -37.13 92.65
C ARG A 133 66.45 -37.42 93.24
N HIS A 134 67.46 -36.62 92.89
CA HIS A 134 68.79 -36.69 93.51
C HIS A 134 68.69 -36.40 95.01
N THR A 135 67.99 -35.34 95.38
CA THR A 135 67.73 -34.97 96.77
C THR A 135 67.08 -36.13 97.53
N ALA A 136 65.98 -36.69 97.02
CA ALA A 136 65.29 -37.82 97.67
C ALA A 136 66.18 -39.04 97.90
N ARG A 137 67.10 -39.33 96.98
CA ARG A 137 68.06 -40.43 97.13
C ARG A 137 69.06 -40.14 98.25
N ASP A 138 69.60 -38.94 98.31
CA ASP A 138 70.56 -38.53 99.35
C ASP A 138 69.89 -38.54 100.73
N VAL A 139 68.68 -37.99 100.83
CA VAL A 139 67.86 -38.01 102.04
C VAL A 139 67.52 -39.43 102.48
N ALA A 140 67.16 -40.32 101.54
CA ALA A 140 66.86 -41.71 101.84
C ALA A 140 68.07 -42.46 102.44
N VAL A 141 69.30 -42.16 101.99
CA VAL A 141 70.53 -42.73 102.56
C VAL A 141 70.77 -42.17 103.96
N THR A 142 70.69 -40.85 104.16
CA THR A 142 70.90 -40.24 105.49
C THR A 142 69.88 -40.73 106.52
N LEU A 143 68.60 -40.86 106.14
CA LEU A 143 67.54 -41.37 107.01
C LEU A 143 67.68 -42.88 107.32
N SER A 144 68.46 -43.62 106.54
CA SER A 144 68.74 -45.04 106.86
C SER A 144 69.67 -45.20 108.07
N GLU A 145 70.45 -44.17 108.43
CA GLU A 145 71.46 -44.20 109.49
C GLU A 145 71.11 -43.32 110.71
N ALA A 146 70.09 -42.47 110.63
CA ALA A 146 69.79 -41.45 111.64
C ALA A 146 68.61 -41.78 112.59
N GLU A 147 68.79 -41.52 113.89
CA GLU A 147 67.71 -41.45 114.89
C GLU A 147 67.85 -40.17 115.74
N PRO A 148 66.76 -39.41 116.02
CA PRO A 148 65.36 -39.69 115.71
C PRO A 148 64.90 -39.18 114.32
N LEU A 149 64.21 -40.06 113.57
CA LEU A 149 63.77 -39.86 112.18
C LEU A 149 62.99 -38.55 111.93
N ALA A 150 62.11 -38.14 112.86
CA ALA A 150 61.28 -36.95 112.68
C ALA A 150 62.07 -35.63 112.74
N GLN A 151 63.11 -35.53 113.59
CA GLN A 151 63.96 -34.34 113.66
C GLN A 151 64.90 -34.27 112.47
N THR A 152 65.46 -35.40 112.06
CA THR A 152 66.33 -35.48 110.88
C THR A 152 65.55 -35.14 109.60
N LEU A 153 64.30 -35.59 109.48
CA LEU A 153 63.42 -35.23 108.36
C LEU A 153 63.18 -33.71 108.28
N HIS A 154 62.98 -33.05 109.43
CA HIS A 154 62.76 -31.60 109.48
C HIS A 154 64.04 -30.81 109.15
N GLN A 155 65.20 -31.18 109.69
CA GLN A 155 66.48 -30.55 109.36
C GLN A 155 66.86 -30.70 107.88
N ILE A 156 66.56 -31.85 107.31
CA ILE A 156 66.84 -32.11 105.89
C ILE A 156 65.87 -31.33 105.00
N LEU A 157 64.61 -31.19 105.41
CA LEU A 157 63.65 -30.37 104.67
C LEU A 157 64.14 -28.92 104.57
N GLU A 158 64.57 -28.31 105.68
CA GLU A 158 65.14 -26.94 105.72
C GLU A 158 66.37 -26.76 104.80
N GLN A 159 67.13 -27.83 104.57
CA GLN A 159 68.32 -27.82 103.70
C GLN A 159 67.99 -28.19 102.24
N SER A 160 66.79 -28.69 101.98
CA SER A 160 66.33 -29.12 100.66
C SER A 160 65.46 -28.06 99.98
N GLN A 161 65.23 -28.21 98.67
CA GLN A 161 64.22 -27.40 97.95
C GLN A 161 62.82 -28.04 97.98
N ALA A 162 62.63 -29.13 98.74
CA ALA A 162 61.33 -29.76 98.92
C ALA A 162 60.54 -28.97 99.96
N GLN A 163 59.23 -28.82 99.74
CA GLN A 163 58.34 -28.10 100.65
C GLN A 163 57.70 -29.03 101.66
N GLU A 164 57.45 -30.29 101.29
CA GLU A 164 56.86 -31.29 102.18
C GLU A 164 57.65 -32.59 102.04
N ALA A 165 58.08 -33.15 103.17
CA ALA A 165 58.71 -34.45 103.27
C ALA A 165 57.91 -35.33 104.22
N THR A 166 57.44 -36.48 103.74
CA THR A 166 56.62 -37.40 104.54
C THR A 166 57.20 -38.81 104.48
N LEU A 167 57.35 -39.43 105.64
CA LEU A 167 57.80 -40.80 105.81
C LEU A 167 56.59 -41.70 106.04
N PHE A 168 56.44 -42.74 105.23
CA PHE A 168 55.35 -43.70 105.32
C PHE A 168 55.87 -45.08 105.76
N SER A 169 55.03 -45.79 106.51
CA SER A 169 55.21 -47.20 106.83
C SER A 169 54.92 -48.09 105.61
N LYS A 170 55.27 -49.38 105.71
CA LYS A 170 54.96 -50.40 104.69
C LYS A 170 53.46 -50.50 104.36
N ASP A 171 52.61 -50.19 105.34
CA ASP A 171 51.15 -50.21 105.21
C ASP A 171 50.56 -48.88 104.70
N GLY A 172 51.41 -47.90 104.35
CA GLY A 172 50.99 -46.60 103.80
C GLY A 172 50.54 -45.57 104.85
N SER A 173 50.67 -45.88 106.15
CA SER A 173 50.39 -44.93 107.23
C SER A 173 51.54 -43.93 107.41
N VAL A 174 51.23 -42.66 107.69
CA VAL A 174 52.22 -41.60 107.96
C VAL A 174 52.92 -41.88 109.29
N LEU A 175 54.26 -41.95 109.27
CA LEU A 175 55.12 -42.12 110.46
C LEU A 175 55.70 -40.80 110.95
N ALA A 176 56.13 -39.96 110.01
CA ALA A 176 56.64 -38.61 110.27
C ALA A 176 56.36 -37.73 109.06
N SER A 177 56.08 -36.46 109.29
CA SER A 177 55.88 -35.47 108.22
C SER A 177 56.52 -34.14 108.63
N ALA A 178 57.22 -33.51 107.70
CA ALA A 178 57.76 -32.18 107.81
C ALA A 178 57.21 -31.34 106.65
N ASP A 179 56.83 -30.10 106.93
CA ASP A 179 56.28 -29.14 105.99
C ASP A 179 56.94 -27.78 106.25
N ASP A 180 57.31 -27.07 105.18
CA ASP A 180 58.01 -25.78 105.20
C ASP A 180 57.11 -24.65 105.74
N ASP A 181 55.80 -24.74 105.52
CA ASP A 181 54.82 -23.70 105.93
C ASP A 181 54.28 -23.87 107.37
N GLY A 182 54.78 -24.87 108.12
CA GLY A 182 54.40 -25.10 109.52
C GLY A 182 52.90 -25.37 109.74
N SER A 183 52.16 -25.71 108.68
CA SER A 183 50.69 -25.72 108.65
C SER A 183 50.06 -26.89 109.44
N GLY A 184 50.86 -27.89 109.82
CA GLY A 184 50.44 -29.01 110.68
C GLY A 184 49.33 -29.89 110.11
N ARG A 185 49.05 -29.80 108.80
CA ARG A 185 48.05 -30.67 108.14
C ARG A 185 48.59 -32.09 108.00
N SER A 186 47.77 -33.08 108.35
CA SER A 186 48.11 -34.48 108.09
C SER A 186 48.20 -34.74 106.58
N PRO A 187 49.30 -35.30 106.08
CA PRO A 187 49.41 -35.75 104.70
C PRO A 187 48.38 -36.84 104.39
N ASP A 188 47.89 -36.86 103.15
CA ASP A 188 47.05 -37.96 102.69
C ASP A 188 47.83 -39.28 102.66
N ALA A 189 47.17 -40.39 103.03
CA ALA A 189 47.77 -41.72 102.96
C ALA A 189 48.07 -42.11 101.50
N LEU A 190 49.22 -42.74 101.27
CA LEU A 190 49.60 -43.23 99.94
C LEU A 190 48.67 -44.38 99.49
N THR A 191 48.21 -44.33 98.25
CA THR A 191 47.43 -45.41 97.64
C THR A 191 48.27 -46.70 97.57
N MET A 192 47.65 -47.85 97.82
CA MET A 192 48.34 -49.16 97.78
C MET A 192 48.99 -49.47 96.42
N ASP A 193 48.50 -48.90 95.33
CA ASP A 193 49.11 -49.05 94.00
C ASP A 193 50.45 -48.32 93.88
N LEU A 194 50.54 -47.08 94.35
CA LEU A 194 51.80 -46.32 94.40
C LEU A 194 52.82 -46.98 95.32
N MET A 195 52.37 -47.54 96.45
CA MET A 195 53.24 -48.29 97.37
C MET A 195 53.84 -49.53 96.70
N ARG A 196 53.05 -50.29 95.92
CA ARG A 196 53.53 -51.46 95.16
C ARG A 196 54.50 -51.05 94.06
N GLU A 197 54.25 -49.95 93.37
CA GLU A 197 55.13 -49.43 92.32
C GLU A 197 56.49 -49.00 92.89
N VAL A 198 56.51 -48.25 94.00
CA VAL A 198 57.76 -47.81 94.64
C VAL A 198 58.54 -48.99 95.22
N GLN A 199 57.87 -49.99 95.78
CA GLN A 199 58.54 -51.22 96.24
C GLN A 199 59.23 -51.97 95.09
N ARG A 200 58.69 -51.89 93.87
CA ARG A 200 59.27 -52.52 92.68
C ARG A 200 60.39 -51.69 92.06
N GLU A 201 60.17 -50.39 91.88
CA GLU A 201 61.10 -49.49 91.18
C GLU A 201 62.15 -48.86 92.11
N LYS A 202 61.99 -48.98 93.43
CA LYS A 202 62.78 -48.38 94.53
C LYS A 202 62.76 -46.84 94.56
N LEU A 203 62.61 -46.18 93.42
CA LEU A 203 62.56 -44.72 93.29
C LEU A 203 61.60 -44.37 92.16
N ARG A 204 60.57 -43.58 92.47
CA ARG A 204 59.56 -43.13 91.52
C ARG A 204 59.49 -41.61 91.55
N SER A 205 59.43 -40.98 90.39
CA SER A 205 59.20 -39.54 90.28
C SER A 205 58.10 -39.26 89.26
N SER A 206 57.21 -38.33 89.58
CA SER A 206 56.07 -37.95 88.74
C SER A 206 55.74 -36.48 88.95
N VAL A 207 55.17 -35.87 87.90
CA VAL A 207 54.51 -34.57 88.00
C VAL A 207 53.02 -34.86 88.13
N GLU A 208 52.40 -34.46 89.24
CA GLU A 208 51.00 -34.77 89.54
C GLU A 208 50.23 -33.51 89.92
N SER A 209 48.96 -33.46 89.53
CA SER A 209 48.03 -32.43 90.01
C SER A 209 47.39 -32.94 91.30
N ILE A 210 47.64 -32.26 92.42
CA ILE A 210 47.04 -32.59 93.71
C ILE A 210 45.79 -31.71 93.87
N PRO A 211 44.60 -32.28 94.16
CA PRO A 211 43.37 -31.53 94.34
C PRO A 211 43.54 -30.39 95.36
N ASN A 212 43.10 -29.18 95.00
CA ASN A 212 43.21 -27.95 95.80
C ASN A 212 44.64 -27.48 96.16
N LYS A 213 45.70 -28.13 95.67
CA LYS A 213 47.09 -27.67 95.87
C LYS A 213 47.79 -27.25 94.57
N GLY A 214 47.35 -27.76 93.41
CA GLY A 214 47.94 -27.42 92.10
C GLY A 214 48.94 -28.48 91.61
N LEU A 215 49.87 -28.09 90.75
CA LEU A 215 50.88 -28.98 90.16
C LEU A 215 52.06 -29.18 91.13
N TYR A 216 52.38 -30.43 91.45
CA TYR A 216 53.52 -30.80 92.30
C TYR A 216 54.44 -31.78 91.59
N LEU A 217 55.73 -31.63 91.84
CA LEU A 217 56.73 -32.66 91.62
C LEU A 217 56.72 -33.58 92.83
N ARG A 218 56.44 -34.87 92.61
CA ARG A 218 56.46 -35.90 93.64
C ARG A 218 57.61 -36.86 93.38
N VAL A 219 58.40 -37.14 94.41
CA VAL A 219 59.39 -38.20 94.40
C VAL A 219 59.15 -39.12 95.59
N LEU A 220 59.06 -40.43 95.32
CA LEU A 220 58.93 -41.49 96.30
C LEU A 220 60.19 -42.34 96.27
N ALA A 221 60.88 -42.47 97.40
CA ALA A 221 62.10 -43.25 97.55
C ALA A 221 61.92 -44.32 98.64
N LEU A 222 62.26 -45.57 98.33
CA LEU A 222 62.30 -46.64 99.32
C LEU A 222 63.57 -46.51 100.18
N ILE A 223 63.39 -46.45 101.48
CA ILE A 223 64.47 -46.50 102.48
C ILE A 223 64.54 -47.94 102.99
N ASP A 224 65.67 -48.58 102.72
CA ASP A 224 66.00 -49.92 103.24
C ASP A 224 67.00 -49.76 104.39
N PRO A 225 66.56 -49.77 105.66
CA PRO A 225 67.47 -49.71 106.80
C PRO A 225 68.21 -51.04 106.88
N GLY A 226 69.43 -51.08 106.35
CA GLY A 226 70.27 -52.27 106.36
C GLY A 226 70.28 -52.99 107.72
N SER A 227 70.24 -54.32 107.70
CA SER A 227 70.35 -55.24 108.85
C SER A 227 69.33 -55.09 110.01
N ARG A 228 68.38 -54.13 110.00
CA ARG A 228 67.25 -54.06 110.95
C ARG A 228 65.93 -54.32 110.22
N ALA A 229 65.71 -55.59 109.92
CA ALA A 229 64.74 -56.10 108.95
C ALA A 229 63.25 -56.05 109.35
N GLU A 230 62.77 -55.07 110.12
CA GLU A 230 61.33 -55.01 110.42
C GLU A 230 60.56 -53.85 109.78
N ASN A 231 61.18 -52.70 109.44
CA ASN A 231 60.43 -51.56 108.91
C ASN A 231 61.12 -50.92 107.68
N ALA A 232 60.74 -51.35 106.48
CA ALA A 232 61.05 -50.57 105.26
C ALA A 232 60.15 -49.34 105.22
N TYR A 233 60.73 -48.17 104.95
CA TYR A 233 60.00 -46.91 104.91
C TYR A 233 59.95 -46.37 103.49
N VAL A 234 58.92 -45.59 103.18
CA VAL A 234 58.84 -44.84 101.93
C VAL A 234 58.93 -43.35 102.25
N LEU A 235 59.97 -42.69 101.74
CA LEU A 235 60.10 -41.25 101.78
C LEU A 235 59.35 -40.64 100.59
N GLN A 236 58.49 -39.69 100.86
CA GLN A 236 57.87 -38.81 99.88
C GLN A 236 58.47 -37.42 100.01
N LEU A 237 58.98 -36.88 98.92
CA LEU A 237 59.24 -35.46 98.76
C LEU A 237 58.23 -34.85 97.80
N LEU A 238 57.67 -33.72 98.19
CA LEU A 238 56.79 -32.90 97.37
C LEU A 238 57.38 -31.51 97.22
N GLN A 239 57.34 -31.00 95.99
CA GLN A 239 57.71 -29.64 95.66
C GLN A 239 56.64 -29.05 94.75
N GLN A 240 56.04 -27.92 95.13
CA GLN A 240 55.08 -27.24 94.27
C GLN A 240 55.79 -26.69 93.04
N VAL A 241 55.20 -26.90 91.87
CA VAL A 241 55.62 -26.20 90.66
C VAL A 241 55.26 -24.73 90.84
N PRO A 242 56.20 -23.78 90.68
CA PRO A 242 55.90 -22.36 90.86
C PRO A 242 54.66 -21.96 90.05
N GLU A 243 53.70 -21.28 90.68
CA GLU A 243 52.43 -20.87 90.04
C GLU A 243 52.65 -20.21 88.67
N PRO A 244 53.62 -19.28 88.48
CA PRO A 244 53.86 -18.68 87.17
C PRO A 244 54.24 -19.70 86.09
N LEU A 245 55.02 -20.72 86.44
CA LEU A 245 55.46 -21.75 85.50
C LEU A 245 54.32 -22.71 85.15
N ALA A 246 53.44 -23.01 86.10
CA ALA A 246 52.26 -23.85 85.86
C ALA A 246 51.25 -23.12 84.96
N GLU A 247 50.98 -21.84 85.24
CA GLU A 247 50.09 -20.99 84.45
C GLU A 247 50.65 -20.78 83.02
N ASP A 248 51.94 -20.45 82.89
CA ASP A 248 52.59 -20.30 81.58
C ASP A 248 52.55 -21.62 80.78
N ALA A 249 52.80 -22.76 81.42
CA ALA A 249 52.75 -24.06 80.75
C ALA A 249 51.33 -24.38 80.25
N GLU A 250 50.30 -24.09 81.04
CA GLU A 250 48.89 -24.28 80.66
C GLU A 250 48.49 -23.34 79.51
N ILE A 251 48.87 -22.05 79.58
CA ILE A 251 48.63 -21.07 78.51
C ILE A 251 49.29 -21.50 77.20
N VAL A 252 50.57 -21.90 77.23
CA VAL A 252 51.30 -22.32 76.03
C VAL A 252 50.73 -23.64 75.50
N GLN A 253 50.32 -24.58 76.36
CA GLN A 253 49.69 -25.83 75.94
C GLN A 253 48.32 -25.62 75.32
N ALA A 254 47.49 -24.75 75.91
CA ALA A 254 46.21 -24.34 75.35
C ALA A 254 46.41 -23.63 74.00
N ALA A 255 47.33 -22.67 73.92
CA ALA A 255 47.64 -21.97 72.68
C ALA A 255 48.18 -22.90 71.58
N TYR A 256 49.01 -23.88 71.92
CA TYR A 256 49.49 -24.90 70.97
C TYR A 256 48.35 -25.79 70.48
N ARG A 257 47.44 -26.22 71.38
CA ARG A 257 46.26 -27.00 71.00
C ARG A 257 45.34 -26.23 70.08
N ASP A 258 45.00 -25.00 70.44
CA ASP A 258 44.14 -24.12 69.62
C ASP A 258 44.77 -23.88 68.24
N TYR A 259 46.08 -23.67 68.19
CA TYR A 259 46.83 -23.53 66.93
C TYR A 259 46.81 -24.80 66.08
N GLN A 260 46.95 -25.99 66.68
CA GLN A 260 46.85 -27.28 65.98
C GLN A 260 45.43 -27.53 65.43
N GLU A 261 44.38 -27.18 66.18
CA GLU A 261 43.00 -27.23 65.68
C GLU A 261 42.81 -26.29 64.48
N LEU A 262 43.38 -25.09 64.51
CA LEU A 262 43.37 -24.16 63.37
C LEU A 262 44.16 -24.69 62.16
N LEU A 263 45.32 -25.34 62.37
CA LEU A 263 46.12 -25.94 61.29
C LEU A 263 45.34 -27.02 60.53
N LEU A 264 44.55 -27.84 61.24
CA LEU A 264 43.68 -28.85 60.62
C LEU A 264 42.59 -28.21 59.74
N SER A 265 42.16 -26.99 60.04
CA SER A 265 41.17 -26.24 59.27
C SER A 265 41.72 -25.50 58.04
N ARG A 266 43.05 -25.37 57.90
CA ARG A 266 43.73 -24.58 56.84
C ARG A 266 43.30 -24.97 55.43
N GLU A 267 43.27 -26.27 55.13
CA GLU A 267 42.86 -26.78 53.81
C GLU A 267 41.36 -26.58 53.59
N GLY A 268 40.57 -26.68 54.66
CA GLY A 268 39.16 -26.35 54.69
C GLY A 268 38.87 -24.91 54.27
N LEU A 269 39.57 -23.95 54.88
CA LEU A 269 39.50 -22.52 54.59
C LEU A 269 39.91 -22.20 53.15
N LYS A 270 41.04 -22.74 52.69
CA LYS A 270 41.51 -22.55 51.30
C LYS A 270 40.47 -23.05 50.28
N SER A 271 39.89 -24.21 50.55
CA SER A 271 38.84 -24.80 49.72
C SER A 271 37.53 -23.98 49.77
N LEU A 272 37.08 -23.54 50.96
CA LEU A 272 35.87 -22.72 51.10
C LEU A 272 35.98 -21.43 50.28
N TYR A 273 37.06 -20.66 50.48
CA TYR A 273 37.21 -19.40 49.77
C TYR A 273 37.44 -19.60 48.27
N GLY A 274 38.14 -20.66 47.86
CA GLY A 274 38.27 -21.04 46.46
C GLY A 274 36.90 -21.36 45.82
N VAL A 275 36.06 -22.13 46.50
CA VAL A 275 34.69 -22.44 46.06
C VAL A 275 33.83 -21.17 46.02
N THR A 276 33.94 -20.28 47.00
CA THR A 276 33.21 -19.00 47.01
C THR A 276 33.59 -18.11 45.85
N LEU A 277 34.90 -17.95 45.57
CA LEU A 277 35.40 -17.13 44.46
C LEU A 277 35.04 -17.73 43.10
N THR A 278 35.15 -19.05 42.93
CA THR A 278 34.73 -19.73 41.70
C THR A 278 33.22 -19.60 41.48
N LEU A 279 32.42 -19.76 42.53
CA LEU A 279 30.98 -19.57 42.46
C LEU A 279 30.61 -18.13 42.09
N ALA A 280 31.25 -17.14 42.71
CA ALA A 280 31.02 -15.73 42.40
C ALA A 280 31.36 -15.40 40.93
N LEU A 281 32.48 -15.92 40.41
CA LEU A 281 32.87 -15.77 39.01
C LEU A 281 31.84 -16.41 38.07
N LEU A 282 31.41 -17.64 38.35
CA LEU A 282 30.42 -18.34 37.54
C LEU A 282 29.05 -17.66 37.59
N LEU A 283 28.65 -17.12 38.73
CA LEU A 283 27.39 -16.40 38.89
C LEU A 283 27.39 -15.06 38.15
N SER A 284 28.54 -14.36 38.16
CA SER A 284 28.76 -13.17 37.34
C SER A 284 28.66 -13.49 35.85
N LEU A 285 29.35 -14.55 35.40
CA LEU A 285 29.27 -15.04 34.02
C LEU A 285 27.83 -15.43 33.64
N PHE A 286 27.15 -16.19 34.48
CA PHE A 286 25.75 -16.57 34.28
C PHE A 286 24.85 -15.35 34.15
N SER A 287 25.01 -14.36 35.04
CA SER A 287 24.22 -13.12 35.03
C SER A 287 24.45 -12.32 33.75
N ALA A 288 25.70 -12.21 33.30
CA ALA A 288 26.04 -11.54 32.04
C ALA A 288 25.43 -12.26 30.82
N LEU A 289 25.54 -13.59 30.75
CA LEU A 289 24.94 -14.39 29.68
C LEU A 289 23.41 -14.32 29.70
N ALA A 290 22.80 -14.37 30.88
CA ALA A 290 21.36 -14.24 31.06
C ALA A 290 20.86 -12.86 30.65
N ALA A 291 21.56 -11.79 31.03
CA ALA A 291 21.26 -10.41 30.63
C ALA A 291 21.35 -10.26 29.10
N ALA A 292 22.43 -10.75 28.48
CA ALA A 292 22.59 -10.75 27.03
C ALA A 292 21.42 -11.45 26.32
N PHE A 293 20.99 -12.60 26.85
CA PHE A 293 19.85 -13.35 26.29
C PHE A 293 18.53 -12.58 26.43
N LEU A 294 18.25 -12.00 27.60
CA LEU A 294 17.02 -11.24 27.85
C LEU A 294 16.95 -9.96 27.01
N ILE A 295 18.05 -9.22 26.91
CA ILE A 295 18.15 -8.01 26.07
C ILE A 295 17.97 -8.39 24.60
N SER A 296 18.63 -9.45 24.15
CA SER A 296 18.48 -9.92 22.78
C SER A 296 17.02 -10.30 22.46
N GLU A 297 16.32 -10.97 23.36
CA GLU A 297 14.91 -11.36 23.15
C GLU A 297 13.98 -10.14 23.14
N ARG A 298 14.28 -9.10 23.95
CA ARG A 298 13.56 -7.81 23.92
C ARG A 298 13.78 -7.01 22.63
N LEU A 299 15.00 -6.99 22.10
CA LEU A 299 15.33 -6.21 20.90
C LEU A 299 14.97 -6.93 19.59
N SER A 300 15.13 -8.25 19.53
CA SER A 300 15.02 -9.00 18.26
C SER A 300 13.59 -9.08 17.74
N ALA A 301 12.58 -9.14 18.61
CA ALA A 301 11.19 -9.27 18.19
C ALA A 301 10.64 -7.98 17.52
N PRO A 302 10.75 -6.78 18.12
CA PRO A 302 10.32 -5.53 17.47
C PRO A 302 11.10 -5.23 16.18
N LEU A 303 12.43 -5.42 16.20
CA LEU A 303 13.25 -5.19 15.01
C LEU A 303 12.94 -6.18 13.88
N GLY A 304 12.58 -7.42 14.21
CA GLY A 304 12.15 -8.42 13.22
C GLY A 304 10.84 -8.03 12.55
N MET A 305 9.87 -7.57 13.35
CA MET A 305 8.60 -7.05 12.84
C MET A 305 8.81 -5.83 11.93
N LEU A 306 9.68 -4.89 12.31
CA LEU A 306 10.01 -3.74 11.45
C LEU A 306 10.74 -4.15 10.17
N ALA A 307 11.64 -5.13 10.22
CA ALA A 307 12.32 -5.65 9.04
C ALA A 307 11.35 -6.35 8.08
N GLU A 308 10.37 -7.09 8.61
CA GLU A 308 9.32 -7.70 7.79
C GLU A 308 8.36 -6.63 7.23
N GLY A 309 7.95 -5.65 8.04
CA GLY A 309 7.12 -4.53 7.63
C GLY A 309 7.75 -3.70 6.52
N THR A 310 9.02 -3.30 6.68
CA THR A 310 9.78 -2.57 5.65
C THR A 310 9.90 -3.37 4.34
N ARG A 311 10.04 -4.70 4.42
CA ARG A 311 10.06 -5.56 3.22
C ARG A 311 8.68 -5.63 2.54
N ALA A 312 7.59 -5.65 3.31
CA ALA A 312 6.23 -5.59 2.77
C ALA A 312 5.95 -4.26 2.06
N VAL A 313 6.36 -3.14 2.69
CA VAL A 313 6.31 -1.79 2.11
C VAL A 313 7.09 -1.72 0.79
N ALA A 314 8.30 -2.31 0.74
CA ALA A 314 9.10 -2.38 -0.48
C ALA A 314 8.44 -3.21 -1.61
N GLN A 315 7.57 -4.16 -1.26
CA GLN A 315 6.75 -4.93 -2.21
C GLN A 315 5.43 -4.24 -2.57
N GLY A 316 5.17 -3.05 -2.02
CA GLY A 316 3.97 -2.26 -2.28
C GLY A 316 2.75 -2.62 -1.42
N ASP A 317 2.93 -3.43 -0.37
CA ASP A 317 1.91 -3.73 0.63
C ASP A 317 2.06 -2.81 1.85
N PHE A 318 1.20 -1.79 1.92
CA PHE A 318 1.16 -0.81 3.02
C PHE A 318 0.13 -1.16 4.11
N SER A 319 -0.62 -2.25 3.94
CA SER A 319 -1.73 -2.59 4.82
C SER A 319 -1.29 -3.22 6.16
N ARG A 320 -0.08 -3.77 6.19
CA ARG A 320 0.46 -4.51 7.34
C ARG A 320 0.89 -3.60 8.48
N ARG A 321 -0.05 -3.28 9.36
CA ARG A 321 0.19 -2.50 10.59
C ARG A 321 0.53 -3.42 11.75
N HIS A 322 1.56 -3.04 12.50
CA HIS A 322 2.04 -3.84 13.63
C HIS A 322 1.68 -3.16 14.95
N PRO A 323 1.15 -3.89 15.94
CA PRO A 323 0.77 -3.31 17.22
C PRO A 323 2.01 -2.81 17.97
N VAL A 324 1.92 -1.60 18.52
CA VAL A 324 2.98 -1.01 19.36
C VAL A 324 2.96 -1.72 20.72
N GLN A 325 3.88 -2.66 20.93
CA GLN A 325 3.93 -3.47 22.16
C GLN A 325 4.82 -2.86 23.26
N SER A 326 5.65 -1.88 22.92
CA SER A 326 6.60 -1.26 23.85
C SER A 326 6.38 0.24 23.96
N ARG A 327 6.69 0.82 25.13
CA ARG A 327 6.64 2.27 25.40
C ARG A 327 8.04 2.91 25.38
N ASP A 328 9.04 2.18 24.92
CA ASP A 328 10.42 2.63 24.78
C ASP A 328 10.65 3.24 23.38
N GLU A 329 11.91 3.51 23.05
CA GLU A 329 12.34 4.05 21.76
C GLU A 329 11.96 3.14 20.58
N LEU A 330 11.86 1.82 20.79
CA LEU A 330 11.38 0.89 19.78
C LEU A 330 9.88 1.03 19.57
N GLY A 331 9.13 1.35 20.62
CA GLY A 331 7.72 1.74 20.54
C GLY A 331 7.52 2.95 19.64
N VAL A 332 8.25 4.04 19.91
CA VAL A 332 8.21 5.28 19.11
C VAL A 332 8.60 5.03 17.65
N LEU A 333 9.62 4.19 17.41
CA LEU A 333 10.02 3.82 16.05
C LEU A 333 8.93 3.01 15.32
N THR A 334 8.24 2.11 16.04
CA THR A 334 7.12 1.33 15.48
C THR A 334 5.93 2.23 15.14
N GLU A 335 5.62 3.19 16.00
CA GLU A 335 4.60 4.21 15.74
C GLU A 335 4.95 5.08 14.53
N SER A 336 6.19 5.57 14.46
CA SER A 336 6.68 6.37 13.34
C SER A 336 6.67 5.60 12.02
N PHE A 337 7.03 4.31 12.05
CA PHE A 337 6.94 3.41 10.90
C PHE A 337 5.49 3.23 10.43
N ASN A 338 4.55 2.97 11.36
CA ASN A 338 3.14 2.84 11.04
C ASN A 338 2.57 4.15 10.43
N LEU A 339 2.94 5.31 10.98
CA LEU A 339 2.52 6.62 10.47
C LEU A 339 3.04 6.85 9.04
N MET A 340 4.31 6.60 8.78
CA MET A 340 4.90 6.70 7.45
C MET A 340 4.20 5.77 6.45
N THR A 341 3.91 4.53 6.87
CA THR A 341 3.24 3.54 6.02
C THR A 341 1.83 3.98 5.66
N GLN A 342 1.10 4.57 6.62
CA GLN A 342 -0.21 5.18 6.38
C GLN A 342 -0.14 6.36 5.39
N GLN A 343 0.84 7.25 5.55
CA GLN A 343 1.04 8.38 4.63
C GLN A 343 1.35 7.91 3.20
N LEU A 344 2.14 6.86 3.04
CA LEU A 344 2.42 6.27 1.72
C LEU A 344 1.17 5.66 1.08
N GLU A 345 0.37 4.94 1.87
CA GLU A 345 -0.91 4.36 1.41
C GLU A 345 -1.84 5.45 0.89
N GLU A 346 -2.00 6.53 1.64
CA GLU A 346 -2.83 7.69 1.29
C GLU A 346 -2.31 8.44 0.04
N ALA A 347 -0.99 8.67 -0.03
CA ALA A 347 -0.37 9.31 -1.19
C ALA A 347 -0.55 8.48 -2.47
N ARG A 348 -0.41 7.15 -2.38
CA ARG A 348 -0.62 6.23 -3.53
C ARG A 348 -2.08 6.23 -3.98
N MET A 349 -3.02 6.14 -3.05
CA MET A 349 -4.46 6.20 -3.35
C MET A 349 -4.83 7.51 -4.04
N THR A 350 -4.30 8.63 -3.55
CA THR A 350 -4.51 9.96 -4.15
C THR A 350 -3.92 10.03 -5.56
N ALA A 351 -2.69 9.53 -5.75
CA ALA A 351 -2.04 9.50 -7.06
C ALA A 351 -2.82 8.63 -8.08
N GLN A 352 -3.28 7.44 -7.68
CA GLN A 352 -4.11 6.59 -8.53
C GLN A 352 -5.43 7.26 -8.91
N ARG A 353 -6.08 7.94 -7.97
CA ARG A 353 -7.31 8.68 -8.23
C ARG A 353 -7.10 9.81 -9.23
N ASN A 354 -6.06 10.62 -9.03
CA ASN A 354 -5.69 11.69 -9.97
C ASN A 354 -5.38 11.13 -11.36
N GLN A 355 -4.69 9.99 -11.45
CA GLN A 355 -4.40 9.35 -12.72
C GLN A 355 -5.69 8.90 -13.44
N GLN A 356 -6.62 8.26 -12.72
CA GLN A 356 -7.92 7.88 -13.28
C GLN A 356 -8.74 9.10 -13.71
N GLU A 357 -8.73 10.19 -12.94
CA GLU A 357 -9.40 11.43 -13.30
C GLU A 357 -8.83 12.01 -14.60
N VAL A 358 -7.50 12.04 -14.76
CA VAL A 358 -6.84 12.51 -16.00
C VAL A 358 -7.16 11.60 -17.18
N GLU A 359 -7.08 10.28 -17.03
CA GLU A 359 -7.41 9.32 -18.11
C GLU A 359 -8.88 9.44 -18.53
N SER A 360 -9.80 9.56 -17.57
CA SER A 360 -11.23 9.74 -17.86
C SER A 360 -11.52 11.08 -18.54
N ALA A 361 -10.88 12.17 -18.10
CA ALA A 361 -11.01 13.48 -18.72
C ALA A 361 -10.46 13.49 -20.15
N ARG A 362 -9.32 12.83 -20.38
CA ARG A 362 -8.74 12.66 -21.71
C ARG A 362 -9.68 11.87 -22.63
N ALA A 363 -10.17 10.72 -22.19
CA ALA A 363 -11.11 9.91 -22.96
C ALA A 363 -12.44 10.64 -23.25
N TYR A 364 -12.91 11.47 -22.31
CA TYR A 364 -14.09 12.32 -22.50
C TYR A 364 -13.86 13.36 -23.60
N LEU A 365 -12.73 14.07 -23.58
CA LEU A 365 -12.36 15.05 -24.60
C LEU A 365 -12.18 14.42 -25.99
N GLU A 366 -11.50 13.26 -26.07
CA GLU A 366 -11.34 12.52 -27.33
C GLU A 366 -12.71 12.10 -27.91
N ASN A 367 -13.65 11.64 -27.07
CA ASN A 367 -15.01 11.31 -27.50
C ASN A 367 -15.84 12.52 -27.94
N ILE A 368 -15.69 13.68 -27.27
CA ILE A 368 -16.34 14.92 -27.72
C ILE A 368 -15.82 15.30 -29.11
N LEU A 369 -14.49 15.33 -29.28
CA LEU A 369 -13.88 15.72 -30.56
C LEU A 369 -14.30 14.78 -31.69
N ALA A 370 -14.38 13.47 -31.44
CA ALA A 370 -14.77 12.47 -32.43
C ALA A 370 -16.24 12.56 -32.87
N ASN A 371 -17.16 13.02 -32.01
CA ASN A 371 -18.60 13.08 -32.30
C ASN A 371 -19.12 14.48 -32.65
N LEU A 372 -18.29 15.52 -32.60
CA LEU A 372 -18.66 16.85 -33.09
C LEU A 372 -18.96 16.79 -34.59
N SER A 373 -20.10 17.33 -35.04
CA SER A 373 -20.45 17.38 -36.48
C SER A 373 -19.57 18.34 -37.27
N SER A 374 -18.94 19.32 -36.60
CA SER A 374 -18.03 20.30 -37.20
C SER A 374 -16.61 19.74 -37.32
N GLY A 375 -15.88 20.19 -38.33
CA GLY A 375 -14.47 19.89 -38.47
C GLY A 375 -13.64 20.75 -37.52
N VAL A 376 -12.72 20.16 -36.77
CA VAL A 376 -11.83 20.85 -35.84
C VAL A 376 -10.38 20.54 -36.22
N LEU A 377 -9.58 21.58 -36.41
CA LEU A 377 -8.14 21.53 -36.65
C LEU A 377 -7.42 22.32 -35.55
N VAL A 378 -6.39 21.73 -34.96
CA VAL A 378 -5.57 22.37 -33.94
C VAL A 378 -4.16 22.54 -34.46
N PHE A 379 -3.60 23.74 -34.30
CA PHE A 379 -2.26 24.12 -34.75
C PHE A 379 -1.40 24.60 -33.59
N ASP A 380 -0.08 24.43 -33.70
CA ASP A 380 0.90 25.02 -32.78
C ASP A 380 1.25 26.49 -33.11
N GLU A 381 2.16 27.10 -32.35
CA GLU A 381 2.61 28.49 -32.57
C GLU A 381 3.21 28.73 -33.97
N GLY A 382 3.78 27.69 -34.58
CA GLY A 382 4.33 27.73 -35.94
C GLY A 382 3.30 27.40 -37.03
N LEU A 383 2.01 27.33 -36.69
CA LEU A 383 0.92 26.87 -37.55
C LEU A 383 1.13 25.47 -38.14
N ARG A 384 1.74 24.56 -37.35
CA ARG A 384 1.83 23.13 -37.69
C ARG A 384 0.62 22.39 -37.14
N MET A 385 0.03 21.52 -37.95
CA MET A 385 -1.14 20.75 -37.56
C MET A 385 -0.78 19.75 -36.45
N ARG A 386 -1.41 19.86 -35.28
CA ARG A 386 -1.25 18.91 -34.16
C ARG A 386 -2.29 17.81 -34.17
N THR A 387 -3.53 18.16 -34.46
CA THR A 387 -4.68 17.24 -34.37
C THR A 387 -5.79 17.70 -35.30
N ALA A 388 -6.48 16.75 -35.90
CA ALA A 388 -7.73 16.94 -36.61
C ALA A 388 -8.76 15.93 -36.09
N ASN A 389 -10.03 16.34 -35.95
CA ASN A 389 -11.08 15.39 -35.62
C ASN A 389 -11.56 14.61 -36.87
N VAL A 390 -12.25 13.49 -36.64
CA VAL A 390 -12.76 12.63 -37.72
C VAL A 390 -13.71 13.40 -38.65
N SER A 391 -14.53 14.29 -38.09
CA SER A 391 -15.47 15.10 -38.88
C SER A 391 -14.76 16.07 -39.83
N ALA A 392 -13.55 16.56 -39.49
CA ALA A 392 -12.76 17.37 -40.42
C ALA A 392 -12.37 16.54 -41.66
N GLU A 393 -11.97 15.28 -41.50
CA GLU A 393 -11.68 14.38 -42.62
C GLU A 393 -12.93 14.12 -43.48
N GLN A 394 -14.09 13.93 -42.83
CA GLN A 394 -15.36 13.67 -43.51
C GLN A 394 -15.86 14.88 -44.31
N ILE A 395 -15.83 16.09 -43.72
CA ILE A 395 -16.29 17.33 -44.38
C ILE A 395 -15.35 17.71 -45.54
N LEU A 396 -14.03 17.62 -45.32
CA LEU A 396 -13.03 17.97 -46.34
C LEU A 396 -12.84 16.86 -47.38
N ASN A 397 -13.29 15.64 -47.07
CA ASN A 397 -13.13 14.41 -47.86
C ASN A 397 -11.66 14.16 -48.24
N VAL A 398 -10.76 14.33 -47.26
CA VAL A 398 -9.31 14.14 -47.37
C VAL A 398 -8.82 13.45 -46.10
N PRO A 399 -7.96 12.41 -46.19
CA PRO A 399 -7.31 11.82 -45.03
C PRO A 399 -6.31 12.82 -44.43
N LEU A 400 -6.56 13.30 -43.21
CA LEU A 400 -5.75 14.30 -42.52
C LEU A 400 -4.66 13.66 -41.64
N SER A 401 -4.78 12.36 -41.33
CA SER A 401 -3.79 11.61 -40.55
C SER A 401 -2.35 11.67 -41.11
N GLY A 402 -2.18 11.90 -42.42
CA GLY A 402 -0.87 12.03 -43.08
C GLY A 402 -0.29 13.45 -43.07
N LEU A 403 -1.00 14.43 -42.50
CA LEU A 403 -0.66 15.86 -42.50
C LEU A 403 -0.27 16.39 -41.11
N GLU A 404 -0.33 15.55 -40.07
CA GLU A 404 0.13 15.90 -38.73
C GLU A 404 1.62 16.28 -38.71
N GLY A 405 1.97 17.35 -37.98
CA GLY A 405 3.32 17.90 -37.86
C GLY A 405 3.77 18.80 -39.02
N LEU A 406 3.04 18.81 -40.15
CA LEU A 406 3.32 19.70 -41.28
C LEU A 406 2.78 21.10 -40.99
N THR A 407 3.45 22.12 -41.51
CA THR A 407 2.94 23.49 -41.53
C THR A 407 1.71 23.58 -42.41
N ILE A 408 0.83 24.54 -42.12
CA ILE A 408 -0.39 24.76 -42.90
C ILE A 408 -0.12 25.00 -44.40
N ALA A 409 1.01 25.64 -44.74
CA ALA A 409 1.44 25.84 -46.13
C ALA A 409 1.89 24.52 -46.80
N GLU A 410 2.61 23.66 -46.08
CA GLU A 410 3.02 22.33 -46.57
C GLU A 410 1.81 21.41 -46.77
N CYS A 411 0.78 21.54 -45.94
CA CYS A 411 -0.49 20.80 -46.11
C CYS A 411 -1.15 21.13 -47.46
N GLY A 412 -1.15 22.40 -47.87
CA GLY A 412 -1.72 22.84 -49.14
C GLY A 412 -0.89 22.40 -50.36
N ALA A 413 0.43 22.28 -50.19
CA ALA A 413 1.30 21.73 -51.23
C ALA A 413 1.07 20.22 -51.46
N ARG A 414 0.76 19.48 -50.39
CA ARG A 414 0.56 18.03 -50.45
C ARG A 414 -0.84 17.64 -50.93
N GLU A 415 -1.85 18.46 -50.62
CA GLU A 415 -3.22 18.27 -51.09
C GLU A 415 -3.76 19.53 -51.78
N PRO A 416 -3.65 19.63 -53.12
CA PRO A 416 -4.06 20.82 -53.88
C PRO A 416 -5.54 21.19 -53.72
N ARG A 417 -6.40 20.24 -53.37
CA ARG A 417 -7.83 20.48 -53.13
C ARG A 417 -8.09 21.36 -51.91
N LEU A 418 -7.14 21.42 -50.97
CA LEU A 418 -7.25 22.22 -49.75
C LEU A 418 -6.70 23.64 -49.90
N VAL A 419 -6.12 24.01 -51.04
CA VAL A 419 -5.41 25.30 -51.20
C VAL A 419 -6.31 26.50 -50.93
N SER A 420 -7.54 26.54 -51.45
CA SER A 420 -8.46 27.66 -51.18
C SER A 420 -8.84 27.76 -49.70
N PHE A 421 -9.14 26.64 -49.07
CA PHE A 421 -9.45 26.54 -47.64
C PHE A 421 -8.26 26.95 -46.74
N ILE A 422 -7.05 26.52 -47.10
CA ILE A 422 -5.81 26.81 -46.35
C ILE A 422 -5.43 28.28 -46.43
N ASN A 423 -5.59 28.90 -47.61
CA ASN A 423 -5.29 30.32 -47.78
C ASN A 423 -6.17 31.19 -46.87
N GLU A 424 -7.46 30.86 -46.76
CA GLU A 424 -8.39 31.55 -45.87
C GLU A 424 -7.99 31.42 -44.39
N ILE A 425 -7.51 30.24 -43.96
CA ILE A 425 -7.00 30.06 -42.59
C ILE A 425 -5.75 30.90 -42.33
N ILE A 426 -4.81 30.95 -43.29
CA ILE A 426 -3.58 31.74 -43.17
C ILE A 426 -3.92 33.24 -43.08
N GLU A 427 -4.84 33.72 -43.93
CA GLU A 427 -5.31 35.10 -43.93
C GLU A 427 -6.01 35.46 -42.61
N GLY A 428 -6.86 34.56 -42.11
CA GLY A 428 -7.56 34.70 -40.83
C GLY A 428 -6.60 34.87 -39.66
N PHE A 429 -5.54 34.05 -39.58
CA PHE A 429 -4.52 34.21 -38.53
C PHE A 429 -3.54 35.36 -38.78
N ARG A 430 -3.37 35.87 -40.01
CA ARG A 430 -2.53 37.06 -40.30
C ARG A 430 -3.19 38.38 -39.92
N SER A 431 -4.51 38.42 -39.80
CA SER A 431 -5.26 39.64 -39.49
C SER A 431 -4.91 40.12 -38.07
N ASP A 432 -4.01 41.11 -38.01
CA ASP A 432 -3.39 41.58 -36.77
C ASP A 432 -4.45 42.26 -35.87
N GLY A 433 -4.73 41.68 -34.69
CA GLY A 433 -5.56 42.30 -33.65
C GLY A 433 -6.91 41.64 -33.30
N GLN A 434 -7.32 40.53 -33.96
CA GLN A 434 -8.52 39.79 -33.58
C GLN A 434 -8.14 38.44 -32.96
N GLU A 435 -8.54 38.18 -31.71
CA GLU A 435 -8.35 36.87 -31.04
C GLU A 435 -9.18 35.76 -31.69
N GLU A 436 -10.29 36.15 -32.34
CA GLU A 436 -11.21 35.29 -33.07
C GLU A 436 -11.51 35.87 -34.45
N TRP A 437 -11.55 35.03 -35.49
CA TRP A 437 -11.93 35.42 -36.84
C TRP A 437 -12.95 34.45 -37.42
N GLN A 438 -13.77 34.94 -38.36
CA GLN A 438 -14.75 34.15 -39.07
C GLN A 438 -14.77 34.53 -40.55
N CYS A 439 -14.70 33.54 -41.45
CA CYS A 439 -14.81 33.75 -42.89
C CYS A 439 -15.60 32.62 -43.56
N GLN A 440 -16.06 32.87 -44.78
CA GLN A 440 -16.69 31.85 -45.63
C GLN A 440 -15.69 31.46 -46.71
N ALA A 441 -15.28 30.18 -46.74
CA ALA A 441 -14.42 29.65 -47.77
C ALA A 441 -15.26 28.90 -48.80
N GLU A 442 -15.14 29.29 -50.06
CA GLU A 442 -15.71 28.54 -51.16
C GLU A 442 -14.70 27.52 -51.69
N ARG A 443 -15.19 26.31 -51.92
CA ARG A 443 -14.42 25.22 -52.52
C ARG A 443 -15.21 24.57 -53.62
N SER A 444 -14.57 24.36 -54.76
CA SER A 444 -15.15 23.58 -55.86
C SER A 444 -14.71 22.12 -55.74
N ARG A 445 -15.69 21.21 -55.73
CA ARG A 445 -15.51 19.76 -55.65
C ARG A 445 -16.20 19.12 -56.85
N ASP A 446 -15.45 18.55 -57.80
CA ASP A 446 -16.03 17.78 -58.93
C ASP A 446 -17.18 18.51 -59.66
N GLY A 447 -17.14 19.85 -59.72
CA GLY A 447 -18.20 20.70 -60.30
C GLY A 447 -19.33 21.11 -59.33
N VAL A 448 -19.27 20.68 -58.07
CA VAL A 448 -20.18 21.06 -56.97
C VAL A 448 -19.53 22.13 -56.10
N HIS A 449 -20.23 23.25 -55.89
CA HIS A 449 -19.78 24.31 -54.99
C HIS A 449 -20.11 23.94 -53.55
N GLN A 450 -19.07 23.83 -52.71
CA GLN A 450 -19.15 23.67 -51.26
C GLN A 450 -18.80 24.99 -50.59
N VAL A 451 -19.61 25.40 -49.62
CA VAL A 451 -19.37 26.61 -48.82
C VAL A 451 -19.12 26.20 -47.37
N LEU A 452 -17.93 26.50 -46.88
CA LEU A 452 -17.49 26.22 -45.52
C LEU A 452 -17.50 27.51 -44.70
N LEU A 453 -18.09 27.47 -43.52
CA LEU A 453 -17.97 28.54 -42.54
C LEU A 453 -16.80 28.22 -41.61
N LEU A 454 -15.73 29.00 -41.67
CA LEU A 454 -14.55 28.82 -40.82
C LEU A 454 -14.59 29.80 -39.66
N ARG A 455 -14.20 29.33 -38.49
CA ARG A 455 -13.95 30.13 -37.29
C ARG A 455 -12.59 29.75 -36.71
N GLY A 456 -11.71 30.72 -36.55
CA GLY A 456 -10.41 30.47 -35.92
C GLY A 456 -10.22 31.30 -34.67
N THR A 457 -9.62 30.69 -33.65
CA THR A 457 -9.30 31.32 -32.37
C THR A 457 -7.84 31.05 -32.03
N ARG A 458 -7.09 32.06 -31.59
CA ARG A 458 -5.71 31.87 -31.11
C ARG A 458 -5.72 31.32 -29.68
N LEU A 459 -4.89 30.31 -29.42
CA LEU A 459 -4.77 29.71 -28.09
C LEU A 459 -3.76 30.49 -27.24
N PRO A 460 -4.01 30.69 -25.93
CA PRO A 460 -3.04 31.31 -25.02
C PRO A 460 -1.74 30.49 -24.94
N SER A 461 -0.60 31.16 -24.79
CA SER A 461 0.73 30.51 -24.69
C SER A 461 0.83 29.48 -23.56
N ILE A 462 0.04 29.63 -22.48
CA ILE A 462 -0.04 28.70 -21.35
C ILE A 462 -0.57 27.31 -21.80
N SER A 463 -1.36 27.26 -22.87
CA SER A 463 -1.93 26.04 -23.44
C SER A 463 -1.04 25.40 -24.53
N GLY A 464 0.18 25.90 -24.70
CA GLY A 464 1.10 25.52 -25.79
C GLY A 464 1.02 26.42 -27.04
N GLY A 465 0.24 27.52 -26.97
CA GLY A 465 0.09 28.50 -28.04
C GLY A 465 -0.49 27.93 -29.34
N GLY A 466 -0.54 28.74 -30.39
CA GLY A 466 -1.07 28.36 -31.70
C GLY A 466 -2.51 28.78 -31.95
N GLY A 467 -3.30 27.92 -32.59
CA GLY A 467 -4.67 28.25 -32.99
C GLY A 467 -5.56 27.05 -33.23
N VAL A 468 -6.85 27.21 -32.98
CA VAL A 468 -7.90 26.23 -33.31
C VAL A 468 -8.73 26.80 -34.45
N VAL A 469 -9.05 25.96 -35.44
CA VAL A 469 -9.99 26.28 -36.51
C VAL A 469 -11.13 25.28 -36.47
N VAL A 470 -12.35 25.79 -36.34
CA VAL A 470 -13.59 25.03 -36.43
C VAL A 470 -14.29 25.40 -37.73
N PHE A 471 -14.82 24.42 -38.46
CA PHE A 471 -15.54 24.69 -39.70
C PHE A 471 -16.76 23.81 -39.92
N ASP A 472 -17.79 24.39 -40.54
CA ASP A 472 -19.07 23.76 -40.84
C ASP A 472 -19.38 23.82 -42.34
N ASP A 473 -19.96 22.76 -42.91
CA ASP A 473 -20.51 22.78 -44.26
C ASP A 473 -21.92 23.40 -44.25
N ILE A 474 -22.01 24.64 -44.72
CA ILE A 474 -23.26 25.42 -44.75
C ILE A 474 -23.91 25.44 -46.13
N THR A 475 -23.45 24.60 -47.07
CA THR A 475 -23.94 24.57 -48.46
C THR A 475 -25.45 24.38 -48.54
N ASN A 476 -25.96 23.36 -47.84
CA ASN A 476 -27.40 23.04 -47.82
C ASN A 476 -28.22 24.12 -47.10
N LEU A 477 -27.65 24.72 -46.05
CA LEU A 477 -28.30 25.78 -45.28
C LEU A 477 -28.47 27.05 -46.11
N LEU A 478 -27.44 27.45 -46.85
CA LEU A 478 -27.51 28.60 -47.76
C LEU A 478 -28.48 28.36 -48.93
N GLN A 479 -28.54 27.14 -49.47
CA GLN A 479 -29.53 26.79 -50.49
C GLN A 479 -30.96 26.87 -49.96
N ALA A 480 -31.22 26.34 -48.75
CA ALA A 480 -32.52 26.42 -48.11
C ALA A 480 -32.94 27.87 -47.82
N GLN A 481 -32.04 28.70 -47.30
CA GLN A 481 -32.29 30.12 -47.08
C GLN A 481 -32.65 30.87 -48.36
N ARG A 482 -31.92 30.61 -49.47
CA ARG A 482 -32.23 31.20 -50.77
C ARG A 482 -33.62 30.81 -51.26
N ILE A 483 -34.01 29.55 -51.14
CA ILE A 483 -35.34 29.07 -51.55
C ILE A 483 -36.44 29.71 -50.70
N ALA A 484 -36.25 29.80 -49.39
CA ALA A 484 -37.22 30.41 -48.47
C ALA A 484 -37.43 31.90 -48.74
N ALA A 485 -36.34 32.66 -48.91
CA ALA A 485 -36.39 34.08 -49.24
C ALA A 485 -37.08 34.33 -50.58
N TRP A 486 -36.80 33.48 -51.58
CA TRP A 486 -37.46 33.57 -52.90
C TRP A 486 -38.97 33.28 -52.81
N GLY A 487 -39.37 32.39 -51.91
CA GLY A 487 -40.76 32.04 -51.63
C GLY A 487 -41.58 33.24 -51.12
N GLU A 488 -41.03 33.98 -50.17
CA GLU A 488 -41.65 35.17 -49.59
C GLU A 488 -41.80 36.29 -50.63
N VAL A 489 -40.72 36.58 -51.37
CA VAL A 489 -40.70 37.62 -52.41
C VAL A 489 -41.75 37.33 -53.48
N ALA A 490 -41.85 36.09 -53.95
CA ALA A 490 -42.81 35.72 -54.99
C ALA A 490 -44.28 35.78 -54.52
N ARG A 491 -44.58 35.46 -53.25
CA ARG A 491 -45.92 35.63 -52.68
C ARG A 491 -46.33 37.11 -52.66
N ARG A 492 -45.44 37.99 -52.21
CA ARG A 492 -45.70 39.42 -52.13
C ARG A 492 -45.93 40.02 -53.52
N LEU A 493 -45.06 39.70 -54.47
CA LEU A 493 -45.21 40.14 -55.87
C LEU A 493 -46.53 39.66 -56.48
N ALA A 494 -46.97 38.43 -56.17
CA ALA A 494 -48.22 37.92 -56.71
C ALA A 494 -49.45 38.69 -56.22
N HIS A 495 -49.49 39.09 -54.96
CA HIS A 495 -50.55 39.95 -54.43
C HIS A 495 -50.48 41.35 -55.05
N GLU A 496 -49.29 41.94 -55.14
CA GLU A 496 -49.11 43.29 -55.69
C GLU A 496 -49.45 43.37 -57.19
N ILE A 497 -49.27 42.30 -57.97
CA ILE A 497 -49.66 42.23 -59.39
C ILE A 497 -51.17 41.91 -59.58
N LYS A 498 -51.80 41.10 -58.71
CA LYS A 498 -53.25 40.85 -58.78
C LYS A 498 -54.10 42.09 -58.55
N ASN A 499 -53.63 42.99 -57.68
CA ASN A 499 -54.31 44.21 -57.28
C ASN A 499 -54.61 45.17 -58.46
N PRO A 500 -53.67 45.49 -59.37
CA PRO A 500 -53.96 46.29 -60.55
C PRO A 500 -54.72 45.52 -61.64
N LEU A 501 -54.54 44.19 -61.75
CA LEU A 501 -55.19 43.38 -62.79
C LEU A 501 -56.72 43.31 -62.62
N THR A 502 -57.22 43.20 -61.39
CA THR A 502 -58.66 43.05 -61.16
C THR A 502 -59.49 44.29 -61.55
N PRO A 503 -59.09 45.52 -61.19
CA PRO A 503 -59.74 46.73 -61.69
C PRO A 503 -59.61 46.94 -63.20
N ILE A 504 -58.51 46.51 -63.84
CA ILE A 504 -58.36 46.57 -65.30
C ILE A 504 -59.42 45.70 -65.97
N GLN A 505 -59.60 44.45 -65.49
CA GLN A 505 -60.65 43.56 -65.97
C GLN A 505 -62.05 44.16 -65.78
N LEU A 506 -62.39 44.57 -64.56
CA LEU A 506 -63.71 45.16 -64.25
C LEU A 506 -63.98 46.44 -65.05
N SER A 507 -62.94 47.24 -65.31
CA SER A 507 -63.08 48.45 -66.12
C SER A 507 -63.38 48.10 -67.57
N ALA A 508 -62.72 47.09 -68.15
CA ALA A 508 -62.99 46.62 -69.50
C ALA A 508 -64.41 46.05 -69.63
N GLU A 509 -64.81 45.17 -68.71
CA GLU A 509 -66.17 44.59 -68.66
C GLU A 509 -67.24 45.68 -68.47
N ARG A 510 -66.99 46.67 -67.60
CA ARG A 510 -67.91 47.80 -67.37
C ARG A 510 -68.05 48.70 -68.59
N VAL A 511 -66.94 48.98 -69.29
CA VAL A 511 -66.96 49.78 -70.54
C VAL A 511 -67.74 49.04 -71.61
N GLN A 512 -67.53 47.72 -71.75
CA GLN A 512 -68.29 46.85 -72.65
C GLN A 512 -69.79 46.89 -72.34
N HIS A 513 -70.17 46.61 -71.09
CA HIS A 513 -71.57 46.55 -70.67
C HIS A 513 -72.30 47.90 -70.81
N LYS A 514 -71.64 49.03 -70.51
CA LYS A 514 -72.29 50.35 -70.53
C LYS A 514 -72.42 50.96 -71.92
N LEU A 515 -71.49 50.65 -72.84
CA LEU A 515 -71.44 51.25 -74.18
C LEU A 515 -71.98 50.32 -75.28
N ALA A 516 -72.05 49.00 -75.06
CA ALA A 516 -72.50 48.04 -76.08
C ALA A 516 -73.91 48.37 -76.62
N GLU A 517 -74.83 48.81 -75.76
CA GLU A 517 -76.21 49.14 -76.16
C GLU A 517 -76.35 50.54 -76.79
N ARG A 518 -75.30 51.38 -76.73
CA ARG A 518 -75.33 52.78 -77.20
C ARG A 518 -74.57 53.00 -78.52
N LEU A 519 -73.93 51.96 -79.05
CA LEU A 519 -73.08 52.02 -80.23
C LEU A 519 -73.77 51.40 -81.46
N SER A 520 -73.27 51.74 -82.65
CA SER A 520 -73.65 51.05 -83.88
C SER A 520 -73.26 49.56 -83.79
N LYS A 521 -73.90 48.68 -84.58
CA LYS A 521 -73.59 47.22 -84.54
C LYS A 521 -72.11 46.92 -84.83
N GLU A 522 -71.49 47.68 -85.74
CA GLU A 522 -70.07 47.52 -86.08
C GLU A 522 -69.16 47.99 -84.95
N ASP A 523 -69.43 49.17 -84.37
CA ASP A 523 -68.64 49.72 -83.26
C ASP A 523 -68.79 48.89 -81.97
N ALA A 524 -69.99 48.38 -81.69
CA ALA A 524 -70.25 47.48 -80.57
C ALA A 524 -69.47 46.17 -80.71
N GLN A 525 -69.33 45.64 -81.94
CA GLN A 525 -68.54 44.44 -82.22
C GLN A 525 -67.04 44.69 -82.06
N VAL A 526 -66.55 45.87 -82.46
CA VAL A 526 -65.14 46.29 -82.26
C VAL A 526 -64.85 46.48 -80.76
N LEU A 527 -65.76 47.12 -80.03
CA LEU A 527 -65.66 47.28 -78.58
C LEU A 527 -65.63 45.93 -77.87
N LYS A 528 -66.54 45.01 -78.24
CA LYS A 528 -66.60 43.64 -77.72
C LYS A 528 -65.28 42.90 -77.95
N ARG A 529 -64.76 42.87 -79.18
CA ARG A 529 -63.47 42.21 -79.45
C ARG A 529 -62.31 42.80 -78.65
N SER A 530 -62.25 44.12 -78.53
CA SER A 530 -61.18 44.81 -77.80
C SER A 530 -61.24 44.53 -76.29
N THR A 531 -62.44 44.58 -75.71
CA THR A 531 -62.67 44.32 -74.28
C THR A 531 -62.48 42.84 -73.95
N ASP A 532 -62.99 41.92 -74.76
CA ASP A 532 -62.74 40.48 -74.64
C ASP A 532 -61.23 40.18 -74.71
N THR A 533 -60.48 40.86 -75.58
CA THR A 533 -59.01 40.70 -75.67
C THR A 533 -58.31 41.16 -74.38
N ILE A 534 -58.71 42.30 -73.81
CA ILE A 534 -58.15 42.80 -72.55
C ILE A 534 -58.48 41.84 -71.40
N VAL A 535 -59.73 41.39 -71.28
CA VAL A 535 -60.16 40.44 -70.24
C VAL A 535 -59.36 39.13 -70.35
N ASN A 536 -59.27 38.55 -71.55
CA ASN A 536 -58.50 37.33 -71.79
C ASN A 536 -57.00 37.51 -71.43
N GLN A 537 -56.41 38.66 -71.74
CA GLN A 537 -55.00 38.93 -71.43
C GLN A 537 -54.76 39.13 -69.93
N VAL A 538 -55.68 39.81 -69.25
CA VAL A 538 -55.64 39.96 -67.79
C VAL A 538 -55.83 38.61 -67.09
N GLU A 539 -56.72 37.76 -67.59
CA GLU A 539 -56.92 36.41 -67.07
C GLU A 539 -55.67 35.53 -67.25
N ALA A 540 -55.02 35.61 -68.43
CA ALA A 540 -53.74 34.95 -68.67
C ALA A 540 -52.63 35.43 -67.70
N LEU A 541 -52.56 36.74 -67.44
CA LEU A 541 -51.61 37.29 -66.46
C LEU A 541 -51.93 36.85 -65.02
N LYS A 542 -53.22 36.85 -64.63
CA LYS A 542 -53.65 36.33 -63.32
C LYS A 542 -53.26 34.87 -63.15
N LYS A 543 -53.41 34.04 -64.20
CA LYS A 543 -52.99 32.63 -64.20
C LYS A 543 -51.47 32.50 -64.02
N MET A 544 -50.67 33.23 -64.79
CA MET A 544 -49.19 33.20 -64.67
C MET A 544 -48.71 33.64 -63.28
N VAL A 545 -49.32 34.67 -62.72
CA VAL A 545 -49.00 35.18 -61.37
C VAL A 545 -49.39 34.18 -60.27
N ASN A 546 -50.52 33.47 -60.44
CA ASN A 546 -50.90 32.37 -59.55
C ASN A 546 -49.87 31.23 -59.58
N GLU A 547 -49.51 30.77 -60.78
CA GLU A 547 -48.52 29.70 -60.97
C GLU A 547 -47.16 30.06 -60.36
N PHE A 548 -46.73 31.32 -60.51
CA PHE A 548 -45.49 31.80 -59.91
C PHE A 548 -45.54 31.82 -58.37
N SER A 549 -46.66 32.26 -57.79
CA SER A 549 -46.89 32.24 -56.34
C SER A 549 -46.92 30.81 -55.78
N GLU A 550 -47.53 29.88 -56.50
CA GLU A 550 -47.62 28.48 -56.10
C GLU A 550 -46.26 27.77 -56.14
N TYR A 551 -45.44 28.03 -57.16
CA TYR A 551 -44.07 27.52 -57.24
C TYR A 551 -43.22 27.97 -56.05
N ALA A 552 -43.44 29.20 -55.58
CA ALA A 552 -42.76 29.80 -54.46
C ALA A 552 -43.28 29.34 -53.08
N ARG A 553 -44.45 28.70 -53.02
CA ARG A 553 -45.03 28.23 -51.76
C ARG A 553 -44.39 26.90 -51.34
N ALA A 554 -44.07 26.76 -50.05
CA ALA A 554 -43.83 25.48 -49.40
C ALA A 554 -44.99 25.22 -48.42
N PRO A 555 -46.13 24.67 -48.88
CA PRO A 555 -47.18 24.25 -47.97
C PRO A 555 -46.81 22.92 -47.29
N GLU A 556 -47.43 22.66 -46.15
CA GLU A 556 -47.39 21.34 -45.50
C GLU A 556 -48.05 20.31 -46.44
N LEU A 557 -47.32 19.24 -46.75
CA LEU A 557 -47.80 18.15 -47.59
C LEU A 557 -48.61 17.18 -46.75
N GLU A 558 -49.87 16.93 -47.14
CA GLU A 558 -50.72 15.94 -46.48
C GLU A 558 -50.61 14.59 -47.20
N PHE A 559 -49.74 13.74 -46.68
CA PHE A 559 -49.45 12.44 -47.27
C PHE A 559 -50.49 11.38 -46.87
N HIS A 560 -51.27 10.90 -47.84
CA HIS A 560 -52.19 9.77 -47.70
C HIS A 560 -51.78 8.58 -48.56
N LEU A 561 -52.32 7.39 -48.24
CA LEU A 561 -52.23 6.23 -49.14
C LEU A 561 -53.16 6.46 -50.32
N LEU A 562 -52.59 6.45 -51.52
CA LEU A 562 -53.26 6.83 -52.75
C LEU A 562 -53.13 5.73 -53.80
N ASP A 563 -54.27 5.37 -54.41
CA ASP A 563 -54.30 4.62 -55.67
C ASP A 563 -54.08 5.59 -56.83
N LEU A 564 -52.89 5.54 -57.43
CA LEU A 564 -52.54 6.41 -58.54
C LEU A 564 -53.38 6.14 -59.80
N ASN A 565 -53.78 4.88 -60.05
CA ASN A 565 -54.65 4.57 -61.18
C ASN A 565 -56.04 5.17 -61.00
N ALA A 566 -56.59 5.13 -59.79
CA ALA A 566 -57.85 5.79 -59.47
C ALA A 566 -57.76 7.31 -59.70
N LEU A 567 -56.69 7.95 -59.21
CA LEU A 567 -56.48 9.39 -59.41
C LEU A 567 -56.33 9.76 -60.89
N VAL A 568 -55.59 8.96 -61.68
CA VAL A 568 -55.43 9.19 -63.13
C VAL A 568 -56.79 9.12 -63.85
N ARG A 569 -57.62 8.12 -63.54
CA ARG A 569 -58.97 8.00 -64.11
C ARG A 569 -59.85 9.18 -63.73
N GLU A 570 -59.80 9.62 -62.47
CA GLU A 570 -60.57 10.76 -61.98
C GLU A 570 -60.22 12.05 -62.72
N VAL A 571 -58.92 12.32 -62.94
CA VAL A 571 -58.47 13.50 -63.70
C VAL A 571 -58.91 13.43 -65.15
N LEU A 572 -58.81 12.25 -65.78
CA LEU A 572 -59.17 12.07 -67.18
C LEU A 572 -60.67 12.24 -67.46
N ALA A 573 -61.53 11.83 -66.52
CA ALA A 573 -62.98 12.04 -66.64
C ALA A 573 -63.37 13.52 -66.85
N LEU A 574 -62.62 14.45 -66.26
CA LEU A 574 -62.83 15.89 -66.43
C LEU A 574 -62.42 16.39 -67.83
N TYR A 575 -61.40 15.77 -68.43
CA TYR A 575 -60.96 16.08 -69.79
C TYR A 575 -61.89 15.50 -70.86
N GLU A 576 -62.50 14.33 -70.60
CA GLU A 576 -63.54 13.75 -71.46
C GLU A 576 -64.84 14.58 -71.42
N ALA A 577 -65.28 15.04 -70.24
CA ALA A 577 -66.50 15.84 -70.07
C ALA A 577 -66.40 17.26 -70.68
N SER A 578 -65.24 17.90 -70.59
CA SER A 578 -65.03 19.27 -71.10
C SER A 578 -64.92 19.36 -72.62
N GLY A 579 -64.84 18.23 -73.32
CA GLY A 579 -64.69 18.13 -74.77
C GLY A 579 -66.00 18.17 -75.57
N ALA A 580 -67.17 17.98 -74.94
CA ALA A 580 -68.41 17.76 -75.68
C ALA A 580 -69.01 19.00 -76.38
N GLU A 581 -68.56 20.23 -76.08
CA GLU A 581 -69.23 21.46 -76.54
C GLU A 581 -68.38 22.47 -77.34
N ARG A 582 -67.09 22.19 -77.63
CA ARG A 582 -66.24 23.15 -78.38
C ARG A 582 -66.11 22.75 -79.85
N SER A 583 -66.88 23.45 -80.69
CA SER A 583 -66.92 23.33 -82.15
C SER A 583 -65.53 23.39 -82.83
N GLY A 584 -65.14 22.31 -83.54
CA GLY A 584 -64.26 22.38 -84.71
C GLY A 584 -62.81 21.89 -84.61
N VAL A 585 -62.33 21.32 -83.49
CA VAL A 585 -60.94 20.81 -83.37
C VAL A 585 -60.95 19.31 -83.11
N SER A 586 -60.22 18.52 -83.92
CA SER A 586 -60.01 17.08 -83.71
C SER A 586 -59.36 16.84 -82.34
N GLN A 587 -60.07 16.16 -81.45
CA GLN A 587 -59.59 15.91 -80.09
C GLN A 587 -58.54 14.79 -80.07
N PRO A 588 -57.53 14.87 -79.17
CA PRO A 588 -56.56 13.80 -79.02
C PRO A 588 -57.20 12.53 -78.46
N HIS A 589 -56.94 11.39 -79.10
CA HIS A 589 -57.28 10.08 -78.54
C HIS A 589 -56.36 9.79 -77.34
N ILE A 590 -56.94 9.69 -76.14
CA ILE A 590 -56.19 9.35 -74.92
C ILE A 590 -56.26 7.82 -74.71
N HIS A 591 -55.11 7.16 -74.87
CA HIS A 591 -54.97 5.72 -74.64
C HIS A 591 -54.44 5.45 -73.23
N LEU A 592 -55.21 4.70 -72.44
CA LEU A 592 -54.83 4.29 -71.08
C LEU A 592 -54.20 2.90 -71.10
N VAL A 593 -52.96 2.80 -70.61
CA VAL A 593 -52.25 1.54 -70.38
C VAL A 593 -51.88 1.45 -68.91
N LEU A 594 -52.87 1.13 -68.07
CA LEU A 594 -52.73 1.08 -66.62
C LEU A 594 -52.47 -0.36 -66.15
N ALA A 595 -51.45 -0.57 -65.31
CA ALA A 595 -51.21 -1.88 -64.71
C ALA A 595 -52.33 -2.25 -63.71
N ALA A 596 -52.78 -3.51 -63.70
CA ALA A 596 -53.92 -3.95 -62.90
C ALA A 596 -53.64 -3.96 -61.38
N ASP A 597 -52.42 -4.35 -60.96
CA ASP A 597 -52.05 -4.54 -59.55
C ASP A 597 -51.03 -3.50 -59.07
N LEU A 598 -51.36 -2.21 -59.23
CA LEU A 598 -50.45 -1.12 -58.93
C LEU A 598 -50.39 -0.84 -57.41
N PRO A 599 -49.21 -0.85 -56.75
CA PRO A 599 -49.09 -0.60 -55.31
C PRO A 599 -49.52 0.81 -54.91
N LEU A 600 -50.08 0.94 -53.69
CA LEU A 600 -50.42 2.25 -53.12
C LEU A 600 -49.17 3.11 -52.92
N VAL A 601 -49.31 4.40 -53.26
CA VAL A 601 -48.26 5.40 -53.11
C VAL A 601 -48.61 6.29 -51.94
N ARG A 602 -47.61 6.69 -51.14
CA ARG A 602 -47.82 7.71 -50.12
C ARG A 602 -47.64 9.09 -50.77
N GLY A 603 -48.71 9.86 -50.91
CA GLY A 603 -48.68 11.14 -51.61
C GLY A 603 -49.85 12.05 -51.28
N ASP A 604 -49.67 13.33 -51.57
CA ASP A 604 -50.72 14.34 -51.55
C ASP A 604 -51.53 14.25 -52.85
N SER A 605 -52.82 13.91 -52.71
CA SER A 605 -53.71 13.69 -53.86
C SER A 605 -53.92 14.95 -54.69
N ALA A 606 -53.98 16.14 -54.07
CA ALA A 606 -54.21 17.40 -54.75
C ALA A 606 -52.97 17.83 -55.56
N ARG A 607 -51.78 17.62 -55.01
CA ARG A 607 -50.51 17.91 -55.68
C ARG A 607 -50.21 16.94 -56.82
N LEU A 608 -50.43 15.65 -56.61
CA LEU A 608 -50.28 14.66 -57.68
C LEU A 608 -51.32 14.86 -58.80
N ARG A 609 -52.54 15.31 -58.46
CA ARG A 609 -53.54 15.75 -59.44
C ARG A 609 -53.04 16.91 -60.30
N GLN A 610 -52.41 17.90 -59.68
CA GLN A 610 -51.79 19.04 -60.37
C GLN A 610 -50.66 18.57 -61.32
N VAL A 611 -49.85 17.60 -60.89
CA VAL A 611 -48.82 16.97 -61.75
C VAL A 611 -49.45 16.33 -62.99
N ILE A 612 -50.47 15.49 -62.80
CA ILE A 612 -51.15 14.80 -63.91
C ILE A 612 -51.78 15.83 -64.86
N HIS A 613 -52.46 16.85 -64.32
CA HIS A 613 -53.05 17.93 -65.11
C HIS A 613 -52.01 18.70 -65.93
N ASN A 614 -50.89 19.13 -65.33
CA ASN A 614 -49.83 19.87 -66.02
C ASN A 614 -49.18 19.05 -67.14
N LEU A 615 -48.99 17.75 -66.92
CA LEU A 615 -48.43 16.86 -67.94
C LEU A 615 -49.41 16.63 -69.10
N LEU A 616 -50.70 16.41 -68.81
CA LEU A 616 -51.74 16.25 -69.82
C LEU A 616 -51.95 17.55 -70.61
N GLN A 617 -51.99 18.70 -69.95
CA GLN A 617 -52.10 19.99 -70.63
C GLN A 617 -50.88 20.25 -71.52
N ASN A 618 -49.66 19.98 -71.03
CA ASN A 618 -48.45 20.15 -71.83
C ASN A 618 -48.42 19.22 -73.05
N ALA A 619 -48.94 17.99 -72.92
CA ALA A 619 -49.12 17.06 -74.04
C ALA A 619 -50.14 17.62 -75.06
N GLN A 620 -51.33 18.03 -74.62
CA GLN A 620 -52.37 18.60 -75.50
C GLN A 620 -51.91 19.85 -76.26
N ASP A 621 -51.24 20.78 -75.57
CA ASP A 621 -50.72 22.02 -76.18
C ASP A 621 -49.73 21.74 -77.32
N THR A 622 -49.04 20.60 -77.29
CA THR A 622 -48.05 20.19 -78.30
C THR A 622 -48.68 19.46 -79.49
N LEU A 623 -49.94 19.03 -79.35
CA LEU A 623 -50.71 18.29 -80.35
C LEU A 623 -51.57 19.20 -81.25
N ALA A 624 -51.61 20.51 -80.98
CA ALA A 624 -52.35 21.47 -81.80
C ALA A 624 -51.82 21.50 -83.26
N GLY A 625 -52.59 20.92 -84.19
CA GLY A 625 -52.24 20.82 -85.61
C GLY A 625 -51.51 19.53 -86.04
N ALA A 626 -51.39 18.54 -85.16
CA ALA A 626 -50.81 17.23 -85.49
C ALA A 626 -51.79 16.32 -86.26
N PRO A 627 -51.33 15.51 -87.25
CA PRO A 627 -52.15 14.46 -87.84
C PRO A 627 -52.35 13.34 -86.83
N ASP A 628 -53.62 12.99 -86.56
CA ASP A 628 -54.04 11.96 -85.60
C ASP A 628 -53.44 12.16 -84.17
N PRO A 629 -53.91 13.18 -83.43
CA PRO A 629 -53.33 13.53 -82.14
C PRO A 629 -53.59 12.40 -81.11
N ALA A 630 -52.53 11.91 -80.47
CA ALA A 630 -52.62 10.80 -79.51
C ALA A 630 -51.79 11.06 -78.26
N ILE A 631 -52.38 10.76 -77.10
CA ILE A 631 -51.72 10.81 -75.78
C ILE A 631 -51.81 9.41 -75.18
N THR A 632 -50.68 8.84 -74.77
CA THR A 632 -50.64 7.58 -74.02
C THR A 632 -50.28 7.85 -72.57
N VAL A 633 -51.15 7.46 -71.66
CA VAL A 633 -50.89 7.49 -70.21
C VAL A 633 -50.64 6.06 -69.75
N ARG A 634 -49.46 5.82 -69.16
CA ARG A 634 -49.03 4.48 -68.75
C ARG A 634 -48.58 4.46 -67.29
N THR A 635 -49.01 3.45 -66.56
CA THR A 635 -48.49 3.10 -65.23
C THR A 635 -47.85 1.71 -65.25
N GLU A 636 -46.68 1.56 -64.64
CA GLU A 636 -45.98 0.29 -64.54
C GLU A 636 -45.19 0.18 -63.22
N ILE A 637 -44.88 -1.04 -62.81
CA ILE A 637 -44.07 -1.32 -61.61
C ILE A 637 -42.62 -1.50 -62.05
N VAL A 638 -41.70 -0.79 -61.40
CA VAL A 638 -40.25 -0.87 -61.67
C VAL A 638 -39.47 -1.23 -60.39
N PRO A 639 -38.23 -1.76 -60.49
CA PRO A 639 -37.48 -2.19 -59.31
C PRO A 639 -37.24 -1.11 -58.24
N LYS A 640 -37.35 0.17 -58.61
CA LYS A 640 -37.13 1.34 -57.74
C LYS A 640 -38.42 2.05 -57.33
N GLY A 641 -39.59 1.44 -57.55
CA GLY A 641 -40.89 2.00 -57.17
C GLY A 641 -41.94 1.87 -58.27
N LEU A 642 -42.86 2.82 -58.30
CA LEU A 642 -43.92 2.90 -59.30
C LEU A 642 -43.54 3.92 -60.36
N GLN A 643 -43.76 3.60 -61.63
CA GLN A 643 -43.55 4.52 -62.73
C GLN A 643 -44.88 4.97 -63.35
N PHE A 644 -45.04 6.27 -63.49
CA PHE A 644 -46.12 6.93 -64.23
C PHE A 644 -45.51 7.70 -65.40
N SER A 645 -46.05 7.52 -66.60
CA SER A 645 -45.57 8.22 -67.79
C SER A 645 -46.69 8.74 -68.66
N VAL A 646 -46.46 9.92 -69.23
CA VAL A 646 -47.31 10.55 -70.24
C VAL A 646 -46.47 10.70 -71.50
N SER A 647 -46.95 10.12 -72.59
CA SER A 647 -46.32 10.18 -73.92
C SER A 647 -47.25 10.84 -74.92
N ASP A 648 -46.74 11.74 -75.75
CA ASP A 648 -47.46 12.38 -76.85
C ASP A 648 -46.76 12.11 -78.20
N ASN A 649 -47.48 12.22 -79.31
CA ASN A 649 -46.94 12.13 -80.69
C ASN A 649 -46.68 13.51 -81.33
N GLY A 650 -46.46 14.56 -80.53
CA GLY A 650 -46.22 15.92 -80.97
C GLY A 650 -44.77 16.22 -81.40
N GLY A 651 -44.40 17.50 -81.38
CA GLY A 651 -43.09 17.99 -81.88
C GLY A 651 -41.85 17.67 -81.01
N GLY A 652 -42.01 17.12 -79.80
CA GLY A 652 -40.91 16.83 -78.87
C GLY A 652 -40.17 18.08 -78.34
N PHE A 653 -39.08 17.86 -77.61
CA PHE A 653 -38.22 18.91 -77.04
C PHE A 653 -36.97 19.17 -77.90
N PRO A 654 -36.61 20.42 -78.23
CA PRO A 654 -35.33 20.73 -78.88
C PRO A 654 -34.13 20.31 -77.99
N GLU A 655 -33.10 19.67 -78.57
CA GLU A 655 -31.96 19.13 -77.79
C GLU A 655 -31.19 20.19 -76.98
N GLN A 656 -31.18 21.45 -77.45
CA GLN A 656 -30.55 22.57 -76.74
C GLN A 656 -31.26 22.95 -75.44
N LEU A 657 -32.57 22.66 -75.31
CA LEU A 657 -33.39 23.06 -74.17
C LEU A 657 -33.62 21.92 -73.17
N LYS A 658 -33.34 20.68 -73.56
CA LYS A 658 -33.61 19.45 -72.78
C LYS A 658 -32.97 19.44 -71.38
N ALA A 659 -31.80 20.06 -71.21
CA ALA A 659 -31.14 20.18 -69.90
C ALA A 659 -31.77 21.26 -68.99
N ARG A 660 -32.51 22.21 -69.59
CA ARG A 660 -33.03 23.42 -68.93
C ARG A 660 -34.56 23.48 -68.89
N VAL A 661 -35.26 22.47 -69.40
CA VAL A 661 -36.75 22.40 -69.38
C VAL A 661 -37.38 22.43 -67.99
N PHE A 662 -36.60 22.16 -66.94
CA PHE A 662 -37.04 22.27 -65.55
C PHE A 662 -36.65 23.59 -64.89
N GLU A 663 -35.91 24.46 -65.57
CA GLU A 663 -35.65 25.82 -65.10
C GLU A 663 -36.92 26.68 -65.30
N PRO A 664 -37.28 27.54 -64.34
CA PRO A 664 -38.40 28.47 -64.49
C PRO A 664 -38.29 29.35 -65.74
N TYR A 665 -39.42 29.62 -66.39
CA TYR A 665 -39.57 30.50 -67.56
C TYR A 665 -38.93 30.01 -68.87
N VAL A 666 -38.38 28.80 -68.89
CA VAL A 666 -37.88 28.18 -70.12
C VAL A 666 -39.06 27.54 -70.87
N THR A 667 -39.46 28.14 -72.00
CA THR A 667 -40.56 27.65 -72.85
C THR A 667 -40.30 27.93 -74.33
N THR A 668 -40.78 27.05 -75.20
CA THR A 668 -40.76 27.21 -76.66
C THR A 668 -42.12 27.65 -77.23
N LYS A 669 -43.15 27.79 -76.37
CA LYS A 669 -44.54 28.05 -76.77
C LYS A 669 -44.89 29.52 -76.60
N SER A 670 -45.59 30.11 -77.59
CA SER A 670 -45.99 31.52 -77.62
C SER A 670 -47.02 31.93 -76.54
N LYS A 671 -47.76 30.98 -75.97
CA LYS A 671 -48.74 31.18 -74.87
C LYS A 671 -48.38 30.45 -73.57
N GLY A 672 -47.21 29.82 -73.48
CA GLY A 672 -46.81 29.03 -72.31
C GLY A 672 -46.12 29.87 -71.23
N THR A 673 -46.41 29.63 -69.96
CA THR A 673 -45.81 30.35 -68.82
C THR A 673 -44.39 29.87 -68.47
N GLY A 674 -44.00 28.68 -68.93
CA GLY A 674 -42.70 28.08 -68.60
C GLY A 674 -42.54 27.64 -67.15
N LEU A 675 -43.63 27.62 -66.36
CA LEU A 675 -43.61 27.24 -64.94
C LEU A 675 -44.16 25.83 -64.68
N GLY A 676 -44.91 25.25 -65.62
CA GLY A 676 -45.56 23.95 -65.43
C GLY A 676 -44.62 22.78 -65.13
N LEU A 677 -43.57 22.58 -65.93
CA LEU A 677 -42.59 21.49 -65.71
C LEU A 677 -41.70 21.69 -64.47
N PRO A 678 -41.22 22.92 -64.16
CA PRO A 678 -40.59 23.20 -62.87
C PRO A 678 -41.47 22.86 -61.66
N ILE A 679 -42.78 23.17 -61.70
CA ILE A 679 -43.75 22.81 -60.65
C ILE A 679 -43.87 21.29 -60.55
N VAL A 680 -43.96 20.58 -61.68
CA VAL A 680 -44.01 19.12 -61.69
C VAL A 680 -42.76 18.52 -61.04
N LYS A 681 -41.57 19.00 -61.39
CA LYS A 681 -40.31 18.53 -60.80
C LYS A 681 -40.30 18.74 -59.29
N LYS A 682 -40.69 19.94 -58.82
CA LYS A 682 -40.76 20.27 -57.40
C LYS A 682 -41.69 19.33 -56.64
N ILE A 683 -42.91 19.13 -57.13
CA ILE A 683 -43.89 18.24 -56.49
C ILE A 683 -43.35 16.80 -56.45
N VAL A 684 -42.73 16.32 -57.53
CA VAL A 684 -42.16 14.97 -57.58
C VAL A 684 -41.02 14.81 -56.57
N GLU A 685 -40.13 15.80 -56.44
CA GLU A 685 -39.02 15.79 -55.46
C GLU A 685 -39.54 15.86 -54.02
N GLU A 686 -40.58 16.68 -53.75
CA GLU A 686 -41.30 16.73 -52.47
C GLU A 686 -41.92 15.37 -52.10
N HIS A 687 -42.30 14.56 -53.08
CA HIS A 687 -42.81 13.19 -52.91
C HIS A 687 -41.69 12.13 -52.92
N SER A 688 -40.43 12.54 -52.77
CA SER A 688 -39.25 11.64 -52.83
C SER A 688 -39.14 10.84 -54.14
N GLY A 689 -39.74 11.35 -55.21
CA GLY A 689 -39.74 10.76 -56.54
C GLY A 689 -38.64 11.30 -57.45
N LYS A 690 -38.56 10.74 -58.66
CA LYS A 690 -37.65 11.18 -59.72
C LYS A 690 -38.41 11.43 -61.00
N ILE A 691 -38.03 12.46 -61.74
CA ILE A 691 -38.60 12.79 -63.05
C ILE A 691 -37.54 12.70 -64.15
N LYS A 692 -37.92 12.18 -65.32
CA LYS A 692 -37.09 12.06 -66.52
C LYS A 692 -37.88 12.50 -67.75
N ILE A 693 -37.21 13.13 -68.71
CA ILE A 693 -37.79 13.56 -69.98
C ILE A 693 -36.97 12.96 -71.13
N GLU A 694 -37.67 12.41 -72.12
CA GLU A 694 -37.09 11.77 -73.31
C GLU A 694 -37.90 12.14 -74.56
N ASN A 695 -37.27 12.26 -75.73
CA ASN A 695 -37.97 12.37 -77.01
C ASN A 695 -38.21 10.97 -77.59
N ILE A 696 -39.38 10.75 -78.18
CA ILE A 696 -39.75 9.48 -78.85
C ILE A 696 -39.59 9.65 -80.36
N GLN A 697 -39.05 8.64 -81.05
CA GLN A 697 -38.99 8.61 -82.51
C GLN A 697 -40.23 7.95 -83.12
N PRO A 698 -40.72 8.38 -84.31
CA PRO A 698 -40.18 9.43 -85.17
C PRO A 698 -40.57 10.86 -84.75
N ARG A 699 -41.59 11.04 -83.91
CA ARG A 699 -42.02 12.31 -83.29
C ARG A 699 -42.67 12.04 -81.93
N GLY A 700 -42.50 12.96 -80.98
CA GLY A 700 -43.14 12.90 -79.65
C GLY A 700 -42.21 13.13 -78.47
N ALA A 701 -42.79 13.24 -77.28
CA ALA A 701 -42.08 13.28 -76.01
C ALA A 701 -42.67 12.29 -75.01
N ARG A 702 -41.82 11.83 -74.08
CA ARG A 702 -42.19 11.05 -72.90
C ARG A 702 -41.69 11.74 -71.66
N ILE A 703 -42.59 11.93 -70.71
CA ILE A 703 -42.26 12.38 -69.36
C ILE A 703 -42.56 11.23 -68.41
N THR A 704 -41.56 10.84 -67.64
CA THR A 704 -41.59 9.67 -66.77
C THR A 704 -41.32 10.09 -65.33
N ILE A 705 -42.24 9.75 -64.43
CA ILE A 705 -42.17 10.00 -63.00
C ILE A 705 -42.04 8.66 -62.29
N THR A 706 -41.06 8.53 -61.39
CA THR A 706 -40.88 7.37 -60.53
C THR A 706 -41.16 7.77 -59.08
N LEU A 707 -42.15 7.16 -58.44
CA LEU A 707 -42.53 7.41 -57.05
C LEU A 707 -42.19 6.19 -56.17
N PRO A 708 -41.76 6.39 -54.91
CA PRO A 708 -41.54 5.29 -53.99
C PRO A 708 -42.87 4.66 -53.56
N VAL A 709 -42.93 3.32 -53.56
CA VAL A 709 -44.08 2.58 -53.05
C VAL A 709 -44.12 2.63 -51.51
N ALA A 710 -45.31 2.62 -50.91
CA ALA A 710 -45.44 2.54 -49.45
C ALA A 710 -44.83 1.22 -48.93
N ARG A 711 -43.98 1.29 -47.89
CA ARG A 711 -43.38 0.09 -47.26
C ARG A 711 -44.46 -0.76 -46.57
N ASN A 712 -44.25 -2.08 -46.51
CA ASN A 712 -45.20 -3.07 -45.97
C ASN A 712 -45.78 -2.74 -44.58
N ASP A 713 -45.04 -2.06 -43.70
CA ASP A 713 -45.52 -1.74 -42.34
C ASP A 713 -46.72 -0.78 -42.31
N THR A 714 -46.90 0.07 -43.33
CA THR A 714 -48.05 1.00 -43.43
C THR A 714 -49.27 0.41 -44.15
N LEU A 715 -49.08 -0.67 -44.94
CA LEU A 715 -50.18 -1.37 -45.61
C LEU A 715 -51.02 -2.20 -44.62
N THR A 716 -50.41 -2.68 -43.54
CA THR A 716 -51.10 -3.43 -42.47
C THR A 716 -52.06 -2.54 -41.69
N ALA A 717 -51.64 -1.31 -41.34
CA ALA A 717 -52.45 -0.37 -40.56
C ALA A 717 -53.66 0.21 -41.35
N TYR A 718 -53.57 0.31 -42.69
CA TYR A 718 -54.69 0.79 -43.51
C TYR A 718 -55.77 -0.27 -43.72
N ARG A 719 -55.38 -1.55 -43.80
CA ARG A 719 -56.34 -2.68 -43.90
C ARG A 719 -57.13 -2.91 -42.61
N GLU A 720 -56.71 -2.35 -41.48
CA GLU A 720 -57.44 -2.40 -40.21
C GLU A 720 -58.38 -1.19 -40.01
N ALA A 721 -58.27 -0.14 -40.83
CA ALA A 721 -59.02 1.11 -40.70
C ALA A 721 -60.13 1.32 -41.75
N VAL A 722 -60.16 0.48 -42.80
CA VAL A 722 -61.25 0.39 -43.81
C VAL A 722 -61.98 -0.92 -43.60
#